data_AF-A0A4Q9NQP3-F1
#
_entry.id   AF-A0A4Q9NQP3-F1
#
_cell.length_a   1.000
_cell.length_b   1.000
_cell.length_c   1.000
_cell.angle_alpha   90.00
_cell.angle_beta   90.00
_cell.angle_gamma   90.00
#
_symmetry.space_group_name_H-M   'P 1'
#
loop_
_entity.id
_entity.type
_entity.pdbx_description
1 polymer ?
#
loop_
_entity_poly.entity_id
_entity_poly.type
_entity_poly.pdbx_seq_one_letter_code
_entity_poly.pdbx_strand_id
1 'polypeptide(L)'
;MATLQYPNFPRANVLVIGSDTVHALLPSTLISQADALLLAHRLEDVADLVEQQRKKLQSMLNVERHDLDELRYVNQLLGFQCFTETLFEDAGNRLYEGELDPRVLISYYPELRGDLFAEDDTVDIMAGVAEHMPQEDSVDDIIRNYSPHLHPNTREAPPAVELRAILSMTARDMLEAFLRKWRRKLAVEAATPNVEVLRTVVDTVLAKLHVSAGKLPDLHGLIDQPNSVLLSEIAPVLVESRHIGVLTKLYRQHSDDAKLLDAWAKLVDGEWMDAEVQDPLTRIFDLLSEKKDRALIQRWIPWLIKKDSERALKLLLSTMSAKRKAEDDRALLQQIREASPAAGAQLLEHLVIQRRSTDPELHSQLAAAYADQLLSCLADDSILKLWRAKAASYTSSRNETPFISYFSTTTPDSESKRTRLKTILFLQGSTLYDPAAIRSRLDAHAKILKLELAVLEGKLGNHRSALSILVHDLNDSTSAEAYCTLGGEVVPAKTAQQIGERSNLQPWAALVAPLASPGKQGQGQAKGAPQLKKTKTVDEEVKKDLVMTLLEVYMSGGEATADRTAKLLNSQAMNLDVLDVIGKIPPEWSLRILSTFITRSFRRTLHGRHEGQIVKAISQGQNLAVREHAWLILREEGAVVEEPASDDEGQEEGEVEVEEKKLGLELGERVEGQPASFNEKLGLQLSENGEDAEESVVDISVSPQSHPTVGYDVGT
;
A
#
# COMPACT_ATOMS: atom_id res chain seq x y z
N MET A 1 50.74 14.21 -26.60
CA MET A 1 52.20 14.45 -26.55
C MET A 1 52.85 13.20 -25.99
N ALA A 2 53.54 12.42 -26.84
CA ALA A 2 54.16 11.16 -26.45
C ALA A 2 55.36 11.42 -25.53
N THR A 3 55.41 10.75 -24.38
CA THR A 3 56.66 10.64 -23.63
C THR A 3 57.59 9.68 -24.38
N LEU A 4 58.53 10.25 -25.13
CA LEU A 4 59.58 9.52 -25.84
C LEU A 4 60.41 8.70 -24.84
N GLN A 5 60.22 7.39 -24.82
CA GLN A 5 61.20 6.46 -24.25
C GLN A 5 62.32 6.31 -25.27
N TYR A 6 63.51 6.84 -24.94
CA TYR A 6 64.69 6.69 -25.77
C TYR A 6 65.28 5.27 -25.60
N PRO A 7 65.66 4.58 -26.70
CA PRO A 7 66.34 3.30 -26.61
C PRO A 7 67.72 3.49 -25.93
N ASN A 8 68.08 2.57 -25.04
CA ASN A 8 69.42 2.56 -24.46
C ASN A 8 70.43 2.08 -25.51
N PHE A 9 71.50 2.85 -25.70
CA PHE A 9 72.50 2.55 -26.74
C PHE A 9 73.27 1.26 -26.42
N PRO A 10 73.50 0.37 -27.41
CA PRO A 10 74.27 -0.84 -27.23
C PRO A 10 75.70 -0.54 -26.75
N ARG A 11 76.21 -1.35 -25.82
CA ARG A 11 77.57 -1.20 -25.29
C ARG A 11 78.59 -1.78 -26.28
N ALA A 12 79.50 -0.94 -26.78
CA ALA A 12 80.62 -1.39 -27.61
C ALA A 12 81.73 -2.00 -26.75
N ASN A 13 82.09 -3.25 -27.02
CA ASN A 13 83.21 -3.92 -26.35
C ASN A 13 84.52 -3.88 -27.15
N VAL A 14 84.46 -3.43 -28.41
CA VAL A 14 85.61 -3.36 -29.31
C VAL A 14 85.68 -1.98 -29.93
N LEU A 15 86.82 -1.30 -29.73
CA LEU A 15 87.14 -0.02 -30.37
C LEU A 15 88.25 -0.27 -31.40
N VAL A 16 88.02 0.16 -32.64
CA VAL A 16 88.99 0.13 -33.74
C VAL A 16 89.52 1.55 -33.93
N ILE A 17 90.80 1.75 -33.64
CA ILE A 17 91.45 3.06 -33.71
C ILE A 17 92.24 3.13 -35.02
N GLY A 18 91.89 4.08 -35.88
CA GLY A 18 92.64 4.48 -37.07
C GLY A 18 93.58 5.65 -36.78
N SER A 19 94.30 6.14 -37.81
CA SER A 19 95.23 7.26 -37.66
C SER A 19 94.55 8.56 -37.21
N ASP A 20 93.30 8.78 -37.62
CA ASP A 20 92.52 10.00 -37.32
C ASP A 20 91.08 9.72 -36.83
N THR A 21 90.69 8.46 -36.63
CA THR A 21 89.31 8.09 -36.24
C THR A 21 89.28 6.99 -35.19
N VAL A 22 88.25 7.01 -34.33
CA VAL A 22 87.91 5.91 -33.42
C VAL A 22 86.56 5.36 -33.84
N HIS A 23 86.53 4.13 -34.33
CA HIS A 23 85.31 3.40 -34.63
C HIS A 23 84.98 2.46 -33.48
N ALA A 24 83.70 2.33 -33.14
CA ALA A 24 83.22 1.36 -32.15
C ALA A 24 82.46 0.24 -32.87
N LEU A 25 82.90 -1.00 -32.68
CA LEU A 25 82.26 -2.17 -33.27
C LEU A 25 81.14 -2.63 -32.34
N LEU A 26 79.91 -2.30 -32.73
CA LEU A 26 78.71 -2.66 -32.00
C LEU A 26 78.24 -4.05 -32.46
N PRO A 27 77.90 -4.97 -31.53
CA PRO A 27 77.16 -6.16 -31.92
C PRO A 27 75.83 -5.73 -32.54
N SER A 28 75.41 -6.40 -33.61
CA SER A 28 74.13 -6.12 -34.25
C SER A 28 73.01 -6.35 -33.24
N THR A 29 72.26 -5.30 -32.91
CA THR A 29 71.13 -5.39 -31.98
C THR A 29 70.00 -6.20 -32.60
N LEU A 30 69.11 -6.73 -31.76
CA LEU A 30 67.91 -7.43 -32.22
C LEU A 30 67.12 -6.57 -33.21
N ILE A 31 66.92 -5.30 -32.84
CA ILE A 31 66.21 -4.30 -33.63
C ILE A 31 66.87 -4.11 -34.99
N SER A 32 68.19 -3.87 -35.05
CA SER A 32 68.89 -3.65 -36.33
C SER A 32 68.83 -4.85 -37.28
N GLN A 33 68.85 -6.08 -36.72
CA GLN A 33 68.74 -7.30 -37.51
C GLN A 33 67.30 -7.49 -38.00
N ALA A 34 66.32 -7.24 -37.14
CA ALA A 34 64.91 -7.30 -37.50
C ALA A 34 64.56 -6.26 -38.58
N ASP A 35 64.96 -5.00 -38.43
CA ASP A 35 64.70 -3.93 -39.41
C ASP A 35 65.32 -4.27 -40.77
N ALA A 36 66.56 -4.76 -40.79
CA ALA A 36 67.23 -5.15 -42.04
C ALA A 36 66.51 -6.32 -42.75
N LEU A 37 65.98 -7.28 -41.99
CA LEU A 37 65.22 -8.41 -42.53
C LEU A 37 63.80 -8.01 -42.96
N LEU A 38 63.14 -7.10 -42.24
CA LEU A 38 61.84 -6.53 -42.61
C LEU A 38 61.95 -5.72 -43.91
N LEU A 39 62.99 -4.88 -44.04
CA LEU A 39 63.30 -4.15 -45.30
C LEU A 39 63.59 -5.09 -46.47
N ALA A 40 64.09 -6.30 -46.19
CA ALA A 40 64.31 -7.34 -47.18
C ALA A 40 63.08 -8.22 -47.45
N HIS A 41 61.92 -7.93 -46.84
CA HIS A 41 60.69 -8.73 -46.89
C HIS A 41 60.88 -10.21 -46.48
N ARG A 42 61.77 -10.48 -45.52
CA ARG A 42 62.05 -11.83 -45.01
C ARG A 42 61.36 -12.08 -43.67
N LEU A 43 60.02 -12.12 -43.67
CA LEU A 43 59.21 -12.19 -42.45
C LEU A 43 59.45 -13.45 -41.61
N GLU A 44 59.61 -14.60 -42.27
CA GLU A 44 59.88 -15.88 -41.60
C GLU A 44 61.22 -15.85 -40.83
N ASP A 45 62.25 -15.24 -41.41
CA ASP A 45 63.55 -15.12 -40.75
C ASP A 45 63.51 -14.17 -39.54
N VAL A 46 62.68 -13.12 -39.60
CA VAL A 46 62.42 -12.25 -38.44
C VAL A 46 61.69 -13.03 -37.35
N ALA A 47 60.67 -13.80 -37.72
CA ALA A 47 59.90 -14.64 -36.81
C ALA A 47 60.80 -15.67 -36.09
N ASP A 48 61.70 -16.31 -36.83
CA ASP A 48 62.68 -17.25 -36.29
C ASP A 48 63.67 -16.57 -35.35
N LEU A 49 64.15 -15.37 -35.73
CA LEU A 49 65.05 -14.56 -34.90
C LEU A 49 64.39 -14.15 -33.58
N VAL A 50 63.12 -13.73 -33.62
CA VAL A 50 62.33 -13.41 -32.43
C VAL A 50 62.13 -14.65 -31.55
N GLU A 51 61.79 -15.80 -32.13
CA GLU A 51 61.54 -17.02 -31.38
C GLU A 51 62.83 -17.59 -30.75
N GLN A 52 63.97 -17.50 -31.45
CA GLN A 52 65.27 -17.84 -30.88
C GLN A 52 65.62 -16.98 -29.68
N GLN A 53 65.32 -15.67 -29.76
CA GLN A 53 65.63 -14.72 -28.69
C GLN A 53 64.67 -14.91 -27.51
N ARG A 54 63.39 -15.16 -27.76
CA ARG A 54 62.43 -15.57 -26.74
C ARG A 54 62.89 -16.82 -25.99
N LYS A 55 63.28 -17.90 -26.69
CA LYS A 55 63.80 -19.13 -26.07
C LYS A 55 65.06 -18.88 -25.25
N LYS A 56 65.95 -18.03 -25.75
CA LYS A 56 67.16 -17.61 -25.03
C LYS A 56 66.80 -16.87 -23.74
N LEU A 57 65.89 -15.91 -23.77
CA LEU A 57 65.44 -15.17 -22.59
C LEU A 57 64.71 -16.08 -21.60
N GLN A 58 63.90 -17.04 -22.06
CA GLN A 58 63.25 -18.04 -21.20
C GLN A 58 64.26 -18.95 -20.47
N SER A 59 65.43 -19.18 -21.06
CA SER A 59 66.50 -19.97 -20.44
C SER A 59 67.33 -19.18 -19.40
N MET A 60 67.17 -17.86 -19.34
CA MET A 60 67.89 -16.98 -18.42
C MET A 60 67.13 -16.84 -17.10
N LEU A 61 67.86 -16.93 -15.97
CA LEU A 61 67.28 -16.82 -14.63
C LEU A 61 66.85 -15.39 -14.29
N ASN A 62 67.57 -14.39 -14.82
CA ASN A 62 67.29 -12.97 -14.67
C ASN A 62 67.22 -12.34 -16.06
N VAL A 63 66.01 -11.99 -16.50
CA VAL A 63 65.79 -11.29 -17.77
C VAL A 63 65.78 -9.79 -17.51
N GLU A 64 66.63 -9.04 -18.22
CA GLU A 64 66.61 -7.59 -18.13
C GLU A 64 65.35 -7.03 -18.78
N ARG A 65 64.76 -5.99 -18.17
CA ARG A 65 63.54 -5.33 -18.69
C ARG A 65 63.73 -4.85 -20.14
N HIS A 66 64.93 -4.40 -20.46
CA HIS A 66 65.32 -3.94 -21.79
C HIS A 66 65.17 -5.02 -22.87
N ASP A 67 65.63 -6.24 -22.60
CA ASP A 67 65.57 -7.33 -23.59
C ASP A 67 64.12 -7.73 -23.88
N LEU A 68 63.24 -7.60 -22.88
CA LEU A 68 61.80 -7.76 -23.07
C LEU A 68 61.19 -6.62 -23.89
N ASP A 69 61.63 -5.38 -23.68
CA ASP A 69 61.16 -4.22 -24.43
C ASP A 69 61.62 -4.28 -25.90
N GLU A 70 62.85 -4.73 -26.20
CA GLU A 70 63.31 -5.00 -27.56
C GLU A 70 62.49 -6.11 -28.23
N LEU A 71 62.21 -7.20 -27.50
CA LEU A 71 61.39 -8.30 -28.00
C LEU A 71 59.95 -7.84 -28.29
N ARG A 72 59.38 -6.98 -27.43
CA ARG A 72 58.05 -6.39 -27.64
C ARG A 72 58.02 -5.52 -28.88
N TYR A 73 59.02 -4.63 -29.02
CA TYR A 73 59.16 -3.76 -30.18
C TYR A 73 59.17 -4.54 -31.50
N VAL A 74 60.04 -5.56 -31.60
CA VAL A 74 60.16 -6.35 -32.83
C VAL A 74 58.89 -7.16 -33.12
N ASN A 75 58.22 -7.70 -32.08
CA ASN A 75 56.94 -8.38 -32.25
C ASN A 75 55.82 -7.44 -32.72
N GLN A 76 55.79 -6.20 -32.24
CA GLN A 76 54.82 -5.21 -32.70
C GLN A 76 55.06 -4.83 -34.17
N LEU A 77 56.31 -4.58 -34.57
CA LEU A 77 56.67 -4.30 -35.97
C LEU A 77 56.29 -5.46 -36.90
N LEU A 78 56.71 -6.68 -36.55
CA LEU A 78 56.39 -7.88 -37.32
C LEU A 78 54.87 -8.09 -37.40
N GLY A 79 54.16 -7.85 -36.29
CA GLY A 79 52.71 -7.96 -36.23
C GLY A 79 51.99 -6.98 -37.15
N PHE A 80 52.39 -5.70 -37.19
CA PHE A 80 51.83 -4.70 -38.11
C PHE A 80 52.19 -4.95 -39.58
N GLN A 81 53.39 -5.49 -39.85
CA GLN A 81 53.77 -5.91 -41.19
C GLN A 81 52.88 -7.08 -41.68
N CYS A 82 52.71 -8.13 -40.85
CA CYS A 82 51.80 -9.23 -41.16
C CYS A 82 50.35 -8.74 -41.32
N PHE A 83 49.93 -7.75 -40.53
CA PHE A 83 48.60 -7.16 -40.62
C PHE A 83 48.36 -6.45 -41.96
N THR A 84 49.36 -5.69 -42.42
CA THR A 84 49.35 -5.00 -43.72
C THR A 84 49.34 -6.01 -44.89
N GLU A 85 50.05 -7.14 -44.73
CA GLU A 85 50.09 -8.23 -45.71
C GLU A 85 48.87 -9.18 -45.61
N THR A 86 47.87 -8.87 -44.79
CA THR A 86 46.64 -9.67 -44.54
C THR A 86 46.88 -11.07 -43.96
N LEU A 87 48.06 -11.32 -43.39
CA LEU A 87 48.40 -12.50 -42.61
C LEU A 87 47.84 -12.35 -41.18
N PHE A 88 46.50 -12.27 -41.06
CA PHE A 88 45.83 -11.88 -39.83
C PHE A 88 46.15 -12.80 -38.65
N GLU A 89 46.14 -14.13 -38.83
CA GLU A 89 46.41 -15.06 -37.72
C GLU A 89 47.78 -14.81 -37.08
N ASP A 90 48.83 -14.66 -37.89
CA ASP A 90 50.18 -14.36 -37.44
C ASP A 90 50.26 -12.96 -36.84
N ALA A 91 49.64 -11.97 -37.47
CA ALA A 91 49.57 -10.60 -36.96
C ALA A 91 49.00 -10.56 -35.54
N GLY A 92 47.84 -11.18 -35.30
CA GLY A 92 47.22 -11.18 -33.98
C GLY A 92 48.06 -11.90 -32.91
N ASN A 93 48.75 -12.98 -33.29
CA ASN A 93 49.66 -13.68 -32.39
C ASN A 93 50.88 -12.81 -32.01
N ARG A 94 51.52 -12.17 -32.99
CA ARG A 94 52.69 -11.32 -32.78
C ARG A 94 52.35 -10.03 -32.03
N LEU A 95 51.24 -9.38 -32.36
CA LEU A 95 50.78 -8.19 -31.63
C LEU A 95 50.45 -8.51 -30.17
N TYR A 96 49.91 -9.69 -29.87
CA TYR A 96 49.70 -10.14 -28.50
C TYR A 96 51.01 -10.38 -27.76
N GLU A 97 51.97 -11.07 -28.39
CA GLU A 97 53.31 -11.30 -27.83
C GLU A 97 54.08 -9.98 -27.61
N GLY A 98 53.82 -8.99 -28.46
CA GLY A 98 54.33 -7.62 -28.35
C GLY A 98 53.64 -6.78 -27.27
N GLU A 99 52.63 -7.30 -26.56
CA GLU A 99 51.81 -6.56 -25.60
C GLU A 99 51.19 -5.27 -26.16
N LEU A 100 50.75 -5.27 -27.42
CA LEU A 100 50.05 -4.13 -28.01
C LEU A 100 48.76 -3.81 -27.22
N ASP A 101 48.56 -2.54 -26.86
CA ASP A 101 47.31 -2.08 -26.26
C ASP A 101 46.11 -2.41 -27.18
N PRO A 102 45.10 -3.15 -26.70
CA PRO A 102 43.95 -3.55 -27.51
C PRO A 102 43.23 -2.40 -28.21
N ARG A 103 43.25 -1.20 -27.65
CA ARG A 103 42.59 -0.01 -28.22
C ARG A 103 43.17 0.36 -29.60
N VAL A 104 44.47 0.12 -29.80
CA VAL A 104 45.16 0.38 -31.07
C VAL A 104 44.69 -0.58 -32.15
N LEU A 105 44.54 -1.87 -31.83
CA LEU A 105 44.05 -2.82 -32.83
C LEU A 105 42.55 -2.60 -33.12
N ILE A 106 41.76 -2.28 -32.09
CA ILE A 106 40.33 -1.99 -32.22
C ILE A 106 40.07 -0.72 -33.06
N SER A 107 40.98 0.27 -33.07
CA SER A 107 40.78 1.49 -33.84
C SER A 107 40.67 1.27 -35.35
N TYR A 108 41.24 0.18 -35.87
CA TYR A 108 41.10 -0.23 -37.28
C TYR A 108 39.72 -0.87 -37.61
N TYR A 109 38.86 -1.07 -36.61
CA TYR A 109 37.51 -1.62 -36.75
C TYR A 109 36.46 -0.57 -36.34
N PRO A 110 36.19 0.46 -37.19
CA PRO A 110 35.32 1.57 -36.84
C PRO A 110 33.89 1.12 -36.49
N GLU A 111 33.42 0.02 -37.08
CA GLU A 111 32.11 -0.61 -36.81
C GLU A 111 31.96 -1.13 -35.37
N LEU A 112 33.07 -1.48 -34.70
CA LEU A 112 33.07 -2.01 -33.33
C LEU A 112 33.35 -0.92 -32.28
N ARG A 113 33.98 0.18 -32.71
CA ARG A 113 34.44 1.29 -31.85
C ARG A 113 33.28 2.02 -31.16
N GLY A 114 32.32 2.57 -31.90
CA GLY A 114 31.28 3.44 -31.33
C GLY A 114 31.85 4.56 -30.45
N ASP A 115 31.21 4.85 -29.31
CA ASP A 115 31.65 5.88 -28.35
C ASP A 115 32.63 5.34 -27.28
N LEU A 116 33.31 4.20 -27.54
CA LEU A 116 34.25 3.59 -26.59
C LEU A 116 35.53 4.41 -26.36
N PHE A 117 35.85 5.34 -27.25
CA PHE A 117 37.04 6.19 -27.19
C PHE A 117 36.64 7.66 -27.31
N ALA A 118 37.07 8.49 -26.35
CA ALA A 118 36.94 9.94 -26.43
C ALA A 118 38.03 10.54 -27.35
N GLU A 119 37.81 11.75 -27.87
CA GLU A 119 38.81 12.46 -28.70
C GLU A 119 40.12 12.75 -27.93
N ASP A 120 40.05 12.82 -26.60
CA ASP A 120 41.19 13.07 -25.71
C ASP A 120 41.94 11.80 -25.27
N ASP A 121 41.46 10.60 -25.63
CA ASP A 121 42.08 9.35 -25.20
C ASP A 121 43.41 9.12 -25.93
N THR A 122 44.51 9.15 -25.19
CA THR A 122 45.86 8.86 -25.72
C THR A 122 46.33 7.47 -25.32
N VAL A 123 46.99 6.78 -26.27
CA VAL A 123 47.66 5.49 -26.04
C VAL A 123 49.16 5.66 -26.24
N ASP A 124 49.95 5.10 -25.33
CA ASP A 124 51.41 5.11 -25.43
C ASP A 124 51.88 4.01 -26.39
N ILE A 125 52.52 4.42 -27.49
CA ILE A 125 53.10 3.53 -28.50
C ILE A 125 54.59 3.86 -28.68
N MET A 126 55.41 2.84 -28.90
CA MET A 126 56.83 3.02 -29.22
C MET A 126 57.00 3.79 -30.53
N ALA A 127 57.83 4.84 -30.56
CA ALA A 127 57.93 5.75 -31.70
C ALA A 127 58.23 5.03 -33.04
N GLY A 128 59.19 4.10 -33.03
CA GLY A 128 59.52 3.32 -34.23
C GLY A 128 58.39 2.39 -34.70
N VAL A 129 57.52 1.93 -33.79
CA VAL A 129 56.33 1.16 -34.16
C VAL A 129 55.31 2.07 -34.83
N ALA A 130 55.10 3.28 -34.29
CA ALA A 130 54.16 4.26 -34.85
C ALA A 130 54.49 4.66 -36.30
N GLU A 131 55.78 4.70 -36.67
CA GLU A 131 56.24 4.98 -38.04
C GLU A 131 55.88 3.86 -39.04
N HIS A 132 55.73 2.62 -38.55
CA HIS A 132 55.47 1.42 -39.36
C HIS A 132 54.04 0.89 -39.22
N MET A 133 53.16 1.63 -38.54
CA MET A 133 51.74 1.31 -38.50
C MET A 133 51.12 1.46 -39.91
N PRO A 134 50.11 0.64 -40.26
CA PRO A 134 49.39 0.78 -41.52
C PRO A 134 48.91 2.22 -41.75
N GLN A 135 49.04 2.71 -42.98
CA GLN A 135 48.60 4.05 -43.37
C GLN A 135 47.08 4.12 -43.57
N GLU A 136 46.45 2.97 -43.76
CA GLU A 136 45.02 2.81 -43.95
C GLU A 136 44.24 3.01 -42.65
N ASP A 137 43.08 3.66 -42.73
CA ASP A 137 42.27 3.97 -41.55
C ASP A 137 41.45 2.77 -41.04
N SER A 138 41.25 1.73 -41.86
CA SER A 138 40.41 0.58 -41.51
C SER A 138 40.95 -0.74 -42.06
N VAL A 139 40.59 -1.85 -41.40
CA VAL A 139 40.91 -3.20 -41.89
C VAL A 139 40.29 -3.47 -43.27
N ASP A 140 39.11 -2.92 -43.53
CA ASP A 140 38.47 -3.01 -44.84
C ASP A 140 39.33 -2.36 -45.94
N ASP A 141 40.01 -1.25 -45.63
CA ASP A 141 40.92 -0.57 -46.55
C ASP A 141 42.24 -1.33 -46.72
N ILE A 142 42.76 -1.96 -45.67
CA ILE A 142 43.92 -2.87 -45.75
C ILE A 142 43.59 -4.07 -46.65
N ILE A 143 42.44 -4.72 -46.44
CA ILE A 143 41.98 -5.83 -47.28
C ILE A 143 41.76 -5.36 -48.72
N ARG A 144 41.30 -4.12 -48.92
CA ARG A 144 41.13 -3.53 -50.24
C ARG A 144 42.46 -3.30 -50.95
N ASN A 145 43.51 -2.94 -50.21
CA ASN A 145 44.85 -2.74 -50.74
C ASN A 145 45.61 -4.04 -51.03
N TYR A 146 45.16 -5.19 -50.49
CA TYR A 146 45.68 -6.51 -50.85
C TYR A 146 45.42 -6.88 -52.33
N SER A 147 44.49 -6.21 -53.02
CA SER A 147 44.25 -6.41 -54.46
C SER A 147 44.12 -5.09 -55.24
N PRO A 148 45.24 -4.37 -55.46
CA PRO A 148 45.23 -3.19 -56.31
C PRO A 148 45.13 -3.62 -57.79
N HIS A 149 44.13 -3.09 -58.50
CA HIS A 149 44.15 -2.90 -59.96
C HIS A 149 44.32 -4.12 -60.89
N LEU A 150 43.85 -5.32 -60.53
CA LEU A 150 43.65 -6.37 -61.53
C LEU A 150 42.31 -6.15 -62.28
N HIS A 151 42.40 -5.81 -63.56
CA HIS A 151 41.27 -5.94 -64.48
C HIS A 151 41.04 -7.43 -64.79
N PRO A 152 39.79 -7.93 -64.84
CA PRO A 152 38.55 -7.17 -64.77
C PRO A 152 37.97 -7.08 -63.35
N ASN A 153 37.44 -5.90 -63.01
CA ASN A 153 36.63 -5.53 -61.84
C ASN A 153 36.59 -6.53 -60.66
N THR A 154 37.61 -6.44 -59.80
CA THR A 154 37.65 -7.09 -58.47
C THR A 154 36.51 -6.68 -57.52
N ARG A 155 35.67 -5.70 -57.88
CA ARG A 155 34.52 -5.26 -57.07
C ARG A 155 33.27 -6.13 -57.23
N GLU A 156 33.08 -6.73 -58.40
CA GLU A 156 31.86 -7.47 -58.76
C GLU A 156 32.17 -8.93 -59.09
N ALA A 157 33.45 -9.27 -59.31
CA ALA A 157 33.85 -10.64 -59.56
C ALA A 157 33.55 -11.52 -58.32
N PRO A 158 32.74 -12.58 -58.45
CA PRO A 158 32.39 -13.45 -57.32
C PRO A 158 33.61 -13.95 -56.51
N PRO A 159 34.74 -14.35 -57.13
CA PRO A 159 35.91 -14.80 -56.38
C PRO A 159 36.57 -13.71 -55.51
N ALA A 160 36.50 -12.45 -55.94
CA ALA A 160 37.08 -11.33 -55.19
C ALA A 160 36.18 -10.91 -54.02
N VAL A 161 34.86 -11.00 -54.19
CA VAL A 161 33.89 -10.80 -53.09
C VAL A 161 33.99 -11.92 -52.06
N GLU A 162 34.13 -13.17 -52.49
CA GLU A 162 34.37 -14.32 -51.61
C GLU A 162 35.69 -14.17 -50.85
N LEU A 163 36.78 -13.81 -51.53
CA LEU A 163 38.08 -13.57 -50.88
C LEU A 163 37.99 -12.45 -49.85
N ARG A 164 37.33 -11.33 -50.18
CA ARG A 164 37.13 -10.22 -49.24
C ARG A 164 36.31 -10.66 -48.03
N ALA A 165 35.26 -11.45 -48.23
CA ALA A 165 34.47 -12.00 -47.13
C ALA A 165 35.31 -12.92 -46.23
N ILE A 166 36.13 -13.79 -46.83
CA ILE A 166 37.05 -14.68 -46.10
C ILE A 166 38.06 -13.85 -45.29
N LEU A 167 38.72 -12.86 -45.91
CA LEU A 167 39.69 -12.00 -45.24
C LEU A 167 39.06 -11.16 -44.13
N SER A 168 37.83 -10.68 -44.33
CA SER A 168 37.07 -9.97 -43.29
C SER A 168 36.71 -10.89 -42.12
N MET A 169 36.35 -12.14 -42.40
CA MET A 169 36.12 -13.16 -41.37
C MET A 169 37.41 -13.49 -40.61
N THR A 170 38.52 -13.76 -41.29
CA THR A 170 39.80 -14.08 -40.64
C THR A 170 40.34 -12.92 -39.82
N ALA A 171 40.16 -11.67 -40.28
CA ALA A 171 40.50 -10.49 -39.49
C ALA A 171 39.64 -10.36 -38.23
N ARG A 172 38.34 -10.68 -38.28
CA ARG A 172 37.47 -10.68 -37.10
C ARG A 172 37.79 -11.82 -36.13
N ASP A 173 38.06 -13.02 -36.64
CA ASP A 173 38.48 -14.17 -35.82
C ASP A 173 39.84 -13.92 -35.14
N MET A 174 40.77 -13.26 -35.84
CA MET A 174 42.04 -12.78 -35.27
C MET A 174 41.80 -11.82 -34.11
N LEU A 175 40.97 -10.79 -34.32
CA LEU A 175 40.65 -9.81 -33.27
C LEU A 175 39.99 -10.50 -32.08
N GLU A 176 39.04 -11.42 -32.32
CA GLU A 176 38.40 -12.20 -31.27
C GLU A 176 39.42 -13.02 -30.46
N ALA A 177 40.32 -13.74 -31.12
CA ALA A 177 41.35 -14.54 -30.47
C ALA A 177 42.32 -13.67 -29.65
N PHE A 178 42.72 -12.53 -30.20
CA PHE A 178 43.56 -11.53 -29.53
C PHE A 178 42.88 -10.99 -28.26
N LEU A 179 41.62 -10.55 -28.36
CA LEU A 179 40.86 -10.01 -27.24
C LEU A 179 40.56 -11.07 -26.17
N ARG A 180 40.28 -12.33 -26.55
CA ARG A 180 40.13 -13.45 -25.59
C ARG A 180 41.42 -13.72 -24.80
N LYS A 181 42.59 -13.57 -25.42
CA LYS A 181 43.89 -13.68 -24.72
C LYS A 181 44.08 -12.51 -23.76
N TRP A 182 43.79 -11.28 -24.19
CA TRP A 182 43.84 -10.09 -23.35
C TRP A 182 42.88 -10.15 -22.16
N ARG A 183 41.63 -10.59 -22.36
CA ARG A 183 40.65 -10.78 -21.28
C ARG A 183 41.17 -11.73 -20.19
N ARG A 184 41.81 -12.83 -20.58
CA ARG A 184 42.45 -13.78 -19.64
C ARG A 184 43.62 -13.15 -18.89
N LYS A 185 44.44 -12.34 -19.56
CA LYS A 185 45.56 -11.61 -18.94
C LYS A 185 45.05 -10.58 -17.93
N LEU A 186 44.11 -9.73 -18.34
CA LEU A 186 43.50 -8.68 -17.52
C LEU A 186 42.75 -9.25 -16.31
N ALA A 187 42.24 -10.48 -16.36
CA ALA A 187 41.59 -11.13 -15.22
C ALA A 187 42.56 -11.45 -14.06
N VAL A 188 43.85 -11.60 -14.33
CA VAL A 188 44.88 -11.89 -13.32
C VAL A 188 45.53 -10.61 -12.79
N GLU A 189 45.53 -9.54 -13.58
CA GLU A 189 46.13 -8.25 -13.22
C GLU A 189 45.32 -7.47 -12.17
N ALA A 190 46.03 -6.71 -11.34
CA ALA A 190 45.43 -5.86 -10.32
C ALA A 190 44.56 -4.76 -10.96
N ALA A 191 43.42 -4.46 -10.32
CA ALA A 191 42.50 -3.41 -10.76
C ALA A 191 43.17 -2.03 -10.61
N THR A 192 43.70 -1.52 -11.71
CA THR A 192 44.11 -0.13 -11.88
C THR A 192 43.11 0.56 -12.80
N PRO A 193 42.93 1.89 -12.73
CA PRO A 193 41.95 2.59 -13.56
C PRO A 193 42.16 2.35 -15.06
N ASN A 194 43.41 2.26 -15.52
CA ASN A 194 43.72 1.92 -16.92
C ASN A 194 43.30 0.49 -17.27
N VAL A 195 43.49 -0.48 -16.37
CA VAL A 195 43.06 -1.88 -16.55
C VAL A 195 41.53 -1.99 -16.59
N GLU A 196 40.81 -1.18 -15.83
CA GLU A 196 39.33 -1.14 -15.85
C GLU A 196 38.80 -0.61 -17.20
N VAL A 197 39.37 0.49 -17.71
CA VAL A 197 39.03 1.00 -19.05
C VAL A 197 39.30 -0.05 -20.12
N LEU A 198 40.45 -0.73 -20.06
CA LEU A 198 40.78 -1.82 -20.97
C LEU A 198 39.79 -2.99 -20.87
N ARG A 199 39.39 -3.39 -19.66
CA ARG A 199 38.37 -4.44 -19.46
C ARG A 199 37.04 -4.05 -20.09
N THR A 200 36.58 -2.79 -19.91
CA THR A 200 35.34 -2.31 -20.52
C THR A 200 35.39 -2.34 -22.04
N VAL A 201 36.49 -1.86 -22.64
CA VAL A 201 36.68 -1.88 -24.10
C VAL A 201 36.72 -3.32 -24.62
N VAL A 202 37.54 -4.19 -24.01
CA VAL A 202 37.71 -5.59 -24.44
C VAL A 202 36.40 -6.36 -24.33
N ASP A 203 35.70 -6.28 -23.19
CA ASP A 203 34.43 -7.00 -22.98
C ASP A 203 33.33 -6.49 -23.92
N THR A 204 33.24 -5.16 -24.16
CA THR A 204 32.21 -4.58 -25.04
C THR A 204 32.43 -4.96 -26.50
N VAL A 205 33.68 -4.91 -26.98
CA VAL A 205 34.00 -5.29 -28.36
C VAL A 205 33.86 -6.80 -28.57
N LEU A 206 34.26 -7.63 -27.60
CA LEU A 206 34.01 -9.08 -27.65
C LEU A 206 32.51 -9.39 -27.73
N ALA A 207 31.67 -8.68 -26.96
CA ALA A 207 30.23 -8.83 -27.04
C ALA A 207 29.68 -8.46 -28.42
N LYS A 208 30.10 -7.33 -29.00
CA LYS A 208 29.72 -6.92 -30.36
C LYS A 208 30.15 -7.97 -31.41
N LEU A 209 31.37 -8.51 -31.29
CA LEU A 209 31.88 -9.56 -32.17
C LEU A 209 31.02 -10.84 -32.09
N HIS A 210 30.70 -11.31 -30.88
CA HIS A 210 29.88 -12.51 -30.71
C HIS A 210 28.46 -12.35 -31.25
N VAL A 211 27.87 -11.15 -31.14
CA VAL A 211 26.58 -10.84 -31.77
C VAL A 211 26.70 -10.86 -33.29
N SER A 212 27.69 -10.18 -33.86
CA SER A 212 27.88 -10.13 -35.32
C SER A 212 28.17 -11.50 -35.95
N ALA A 213 28.88 -12.37 -35.22
CA ALA A 213 29.21 -13.72 -35.64
C ALA A 213 28.10 -14.76 -35.36
N GLY A 214 27.01 -14.37 -34.70
CA GLY A 214 25.94 -15.30 -34.28
C GLY A 214 26.37 -16.34 -33.22
N LYS A 215 27.49 -16.12 -32.53
CA LYS A 215 28.05 -17.01 -31.51
C LYS A 215 27.35 -16.79 -30.15
N LEU A 216 26.05 -17.09 -30.08
CA LEU A 216 25.22 -16.96 -28.87
C LEU A 216 25.74 -17.68 -27.61
N PRO A 217 26.30 -18.90 -27.65
CA PRO A 217 26.79 -19.56 -26.43
C PRO A 217 28.00 -18.84 -25.84
N ASP A 218 28.87 -18.28 -26.68
CA ASP A 218 30.03 -17.51 -26.24
C ASP A 218 29.62 -16.17 -25.63
N LEU A 219 28.60 -15.52 -26.20
CA LEU A 219 28.00 -14.30 -25.63
C LEU A 219 27.38 -14.57 -24.26
N HIS A 220 26.68 -15.70 -24.10
CA HIS A 220 26.14 -16.12 -22.81
C HIS A 220 27.26 -16.38 -21.79
N GLY A 221 28.30 -17.11 -22.19
CA GLY A 221 29.46 -17.36 -21.32
C GLY A 221 30.21 -16.09 -20.91
N LEU A 222 30.27 -15.09 -21.80
CA LEU A 222 30.83 -13.76 -21.51
C LEU A 222 30.00 -13.03 -20.44
N ILE A 223 28.67 -13.14 -20.52
CA ILE A 223 27.73 -12.40 -19.65
C ILE A 223 27.51 -13.10 -18.30
N ASP A 224 27.57 -14.42 -18.25
CA ASP A 224 27.44 -15.16 -16.99
C ASP A 224 28.68 -14.98 -16.07
N GLN A 225 29.80 -14.54 -16.64
CA GLN A 225 31.03 -14.17 -15.93
C GLN A 225 31.02 -12.69 -15.52
N PRO A 226 31.82 -12.26 -14.52
CA PRO A 226 31.97 -10.85 -14.21
C PRO A 226 32.46 -10.10 -15.46
N ASN A 227 31.68 -9.13 -15.91
CA ASN A 227 31.87 -8.41 -17.14
C ASN A 227 31.81 -6.89 -16.88
N SER A 228 32.51 -6.13 -17.71
CA SER A 228 32.52 -4.65 -17.66
C SER A 228 31.89 -4.03 -18.91
N VAL A 229 30.92 -4.74 -19.52
CA VAL A 229 30.29 -4.38 -20.80
C VAL A 229 29.55 -3.05 -20.68
N LEU A 230 29.78 -2.15 -21.65
CA LEU A 230 29.12 -0.87 -21.71
C LEU A 230 27.72 -1.00 -22.34
N LEU A 231 26.69 -0.72 -21.55
CA LEU A 231 25.29 -0.88 -21.97
C LEU A 231 24.86 0.07 -23.09
N SER A 232 25.38 1.29 -23.15
CA SER A 232 25.03 2.28 -24.18
C SER A 232 25.36 1.79 -25.60
N GLU A 233 26.47 1.06 -25.71
CA GLU A 233 27.02 0.56 -26.97
C GLU A 233 26.43 -0.78 -27.39
N ILE A 234 26.19 -1.69 -26.44
CA ILE A 234 25.71 -3.05 -26.76
C ILE A 234 24.19 -3.10 -26.94
N ALA A 235 23.44 -2.22 -26.28
CA ALA A 235 21.98 -2.19 -26.36
C ALA A 235 21.43 -2.04 -27.79
N PRO A 236 21.87 -1.08 -28.64
CA PRO A 236 21.35 -0.96 -30.00
C PRO A 236 21.66 -2.20 -30.84
N VAL A 237 22.87 -2.75 -30.70
CA VAL A 237 23.32 -3.94 -31.43
C VAL A 237 22.46 -5.17 -31.10
N LEU A 238 22.14 -5.38 -29.82
CA LEU A 238 21.28 -6.47 -29.36
C LEU A 238 19.82 -6.32 -29.79
N VAL A 239 19.33 -5.08 -29.91
CA VAL A 239 17.97 -4.80 -30.40
C VAL A 239 17.88 -5.08 -31.90
N GLU A 240 18.86 -4.63 -32.69
CA GLU A 240 18.92 -4.92 -34.13
C GLU A 240 19.03 -6.43 -34.42
N SER A 241 19.84 -7.15 -33.63
CA SER A 241 20.02 -8.59 -33.76
C SER A 241 18.88 -9.43 -33.17
N ARG A 242 17.85 -8.80 -32.56
CA ARG A 242 16.70 -9.47 -31.90
C ARG A 242 17.09 -10.41 -30.74
N HIS A 243 18.18 -10.11 -30.04
CA HIS A 243 18.64 -10.88 -28.86
C HIS A 243 18.34 -10.12 -27.57
N ILE A 244 17.05 -9.90 -27.31
CA ILE A 244 16.53 -9.11 -26.18
C ILE A 244 16.68 -9.86 -24.85
N GLY A 245 16.64 -11.19 -24.86
CA GLY A 245 16.86 -12.03 -23.69
C GLY A 245 18.21 -11.76 -23.04
N VAL A 246 19.25 -11.60 -23.86
CA VAL A 246 20.60 -11.24 -23.42
C VAL A 246 20.64 -9.83 -22.83
N LEU A 247 20.00 -8.88 -23.48
CA LEU A 247 19.89 -7.49 -22.99
C LEU A 247 19.19 -7.42 -21.63
N THR A 248 18.14 -8.21 -21.41
CA THR A 248 17.43 -8.24 -20.13
C THR A 248 18.27 -8.82 -19.00
N LYS A 249 19.16 -9.79 -19.29
CA LYS A 249 20.14 -10.30 -18.31
C LYS A 249 21.16 -9.23 -17.94
N LEU A 250 21.67 -8.49 -18.93
CA LEU A 250 22.59 -7.38 -18.71
C LEU A 250 21.98 -6.27 -17.86
N TYR A 251 20.74 -5.83 -18.15
CA TYR A 251 20.06 -4.83 -17.31
C TYR A 251 19.85 -5.30 -15.87
N ARG A 252 19.56 -6.59 -15.68
CA ARG A 252 19.44 -7.19 -14.33
C ARG A 252 20.76 -7.17 -13.57
N GLN A 253 21.88 -7.48 -14.23
CA GLN A 253 23.21 -7.45 -13.61
C GLN A 253 23.63 -6.03 -13.20
N HIS A 254 23.34 -5.03 -14.05
CA HIS A 254 23.62 -3.62 -13.76
C HIS A 254 22.59 -2.95 -12.82
N SER A 255 21.58 -3.68 -12.35
CA SER A 255 20.50 -3.15 -11.49
C SER A 255 19.73 -1.97 -12.10
N ASP A 256 19.65 -1.87 -13.43
CA ASP A 256 18.87 -0.84 -14.13
C ASP A 256 17.42 -1.34 -14.35
N ASP A 257 16.66 -1.36 -13.27
CA ASP A 257 15.30 -1.91 -13.23
C ASP A 257 14.32 -1.14 -14.13
N ALA A 258 14.55 0.17 -14.35
CA ALA A 258 13.68 0.99 -15.18
C ALA A 258 13.77 0.61 -16.66
N LYS A 259 14.99 0.51 -17.20
CA LYS A 259 15.21 0.09 -18.59
C LYS A 259 14.83 -1.37 -18.81
N LEU A 260 14.99 -2.23 -17.79
CA LEU A 260 14.55 -3.61 -17.84
C LEU A 260 13.03 -3.74 -18.01
N LEU A 261 12.27 -2.97 -17.24
CA LEU A 261 10.81 -2.95 -17.36
C LEU A 261 10.36 -2.36 -18.71
N ASP A 262 11.00 -1.28 -19.18
CA ASP A 262 10.74 -0.72 -20.51
C ASP A 262 11.02 -1.76 -21.62
N ALA A 263 12.11 -2.53 -21.50
CA ALA A 263 12.45 -3.59 -22.44
C ALA A 263 11.40 -4.71 -22.46
N TRP A 264 10.94 -5.17 -21.30
CA TRP A 264 9.87 -6.17 -21.24
C TRP A 264 8.53 -5.62 -21.71
N ALA A 265 8.21 -4.36 -21.45
CA ALA A 265 6.99 -3.72 -21.94
C ALA A 265 6.95 -3.66 -23.46
N LYS A 266 8.07 -3.30 -24.11
CA LYS A 266 8.20 -3.33 -25.58
C LYS A 266 8.06 -4.74 -26.16
N LEU A 267 8.49 -5.76 -25.42
CA LEU A 267 8.31 -7.16 -25.80
C LEU A 267 6.84 -7.60 -25.68
N VAL A 268 6.11 -7.08 -24.68
CA VAL A 268 4.66 -7.31 -24.50
C VAL A 268 3.81 -6.55 -25.51
N ASP A 269 4.19 -5.32 -25.84
CA ASP A 269 3.49 -4.49 -26.82
C ASP A 269 3.78 -4.94 -28.27
N GLY A 270 4.70 -5.89 -28.45
CA GLY A 270 5.03 -6.51 -29.74
C GLY A 270 5.97 -5.68 -30.60
N GLU A 271 6.55 -4.60 -30.05
CA GLU A 271 7.57 -3.78 -30.73
C GLU A 271 8.87 -4.57 -30.89
N TRP A 272 9.19 -5.41 -29.91
CA TRP A 272 10.35 -6.31 -29.92
C TRP A 272 9.90 -7.77 -29.94
N MET A 273 10.59 -8.59 -30.75
CA MET A 273 10.34 -10.02 -30.84
C MET A 273 11.59 -10.80 -30.46
N ASP A 274 11.46 -11.69 -29.49
CA ASP A 274 12.50 -12.63 -29.10
C ASP A 274 11.86 -13.99 -28.79
N ALA A 275 12.40 -15.06 -29.37
CA ALA A 275 11.91 -16.43 -29.16
C ALA A 275 12.33 -17.00 -27.79
N GLU A 276 13.37 -16.45 -27.16
CA GLU A 276 13.93 -16.93 -25.88
C GLU A 276 13.15 -16.42 -24.66
N VAL A 277 12.46 -15.27 -24.77
CA VAL A 277 11.72 -14.67 -23.65
C VAL A 277 10.28 -15.16 -23.64
N GLN A 278 10.05 -16.27 -22.93
CA GLN A 278 8.72 -16.77 -22.62
C GLN A 278 8.09 -15.98 -21.47
N ASP A 279 6.85 -15.53 -21.67
CA ASP A 279 5.97 -14.80 -20.73
C ASP A 279 6.64 -13.58 -20.03
N PRO A 280 6.90 -12.49 -20.77
CA PRO A 280 7.44 -11.24 -20.21
C PRO A 280 6.53 -10.58 -19.16
N LEU A 281 5.20 -10.79 -19.22
CA LEU A 281 4.25 -10.17 -18.30
C LEU A 281 4.44 -10.70 -16.88
N THR A 282 4.57 -12.02 -16.73
CA THR A 282 4.81 -12.63 -15.41
C THR A 282 6.14 -12.15 -14.83
N ARG A 283 7.20 -12.03 -15.65
CA ARG A 283 8.51 -11.50 -15.20
C ARG A 283 8.45 -10.04 -14.71
N ILE A 284 7.63 -9.19 -15.34
CA ILE A 284 7.38 -7.82 -14.87
C ILE A 284 6.74 -7.85 -13.47
N PHE A 285 5.71 -8.68 -13.27
CA PHE A 285 5.04 -8.81 -11.97
C PHE A 285 5.99 -9.34 -10.89
N ASP A 286 6.80 -10.36 -11.19
CA ASP A 286 7.77 -10.93 -10.25
C ASP A 286 8.76 -9.86 -9.79
N LEU A 287 9.38 -9.14 -10.73
CA LEU A 287 10.37 -8.09 -10.40
C LEU A 287 9.76 -6.95 -9.57
N LEU A 288 8.57 -6.47 -9.94
CA LEU A 288 7.88 -5.42 -9.18
C LEU A 288 7.48 -5.92 -7.77
N SER A 289 7.12 -7.19 -7.63
CA SER A 289 6.76 -7.79 -6.35
C SER A 289 7.97 -8.00 -5.42
N GLU A 290 9.14 -8.29 -5.98
CA GLU A 290 10.41 -8.45 -5.25
C GLU A 290 10.95 -7.11 -4.76
N LYS A 291 11.03 -6.11 -5.65
CA LYS A 291 11.63 -4.80 -5.34
C LYS A 291 10.73 -3.92 -4.47
N LYS A 292 9.40 -4.04 -4.60
CA LYS A 292 8.39 -3.23 -3.87
C LYS A 292 8.64 -1.72 -3.92
N ASP A 293 9.29 -1.23 -4.97
CA ASP A 293 9.55 0.20 -5.15
C ASP A 293 8.25 0.92 -5.53
N ARG A 294 7.84 1.87 -4.69
CA ARG A 294 6.55 2.56 -4.80
C ARG A 294 6.49 3.46 -6.02
N ALA A 295 7.57 4.18 -6.32
CA ALA A 295 7.59 5.12 -7.43
C ALA A 295 7.51 4.38 -8.78
N LEU A 296 8.27 3.28 -8.88
CA LEU A 296 8.26 2.41 -10.04
C LEU A 296 6.88 1.77 -10.23
N ILE A 297 6.30 1.18 -9.17
CA ILE A 297 4.98 0.56 -9.22
C ILE A 297 3.90 1.58 -9.63
N GLN A 298 3.91 2.79 -9.07
CA GLN A 298 2.95 3.85 -9.46
C GLN A 298 3.03 4.22 -10.94
N ARG A 299 4.23 4.30 -11.51
CA ARG A 299 4.42 4.60 -12.94
C ARG A 299 3.88 3.48 -13.84
N TRP A 300 4.04 2.23 -13.43
CA TRP A 300 3.69 1.05 -14.23
C TRP A 300 2.25 0.56 -14.07
N ILE A 301 1.59 0.87 -12.95
CA ILE A 301 0.20 0.47 -12.67
C ILE A 301 -0.78 0.80 -13.81
N PRO A 302 -0.81 2.03 -14.37
CA PRO A 302 -1.77 2.36 -15.44
C PRO A 302 -1.61 1.50 -16.69
N TRP A 303 -0.36 1.14 -17.05
CA TRP A 303 -0.08 0.26 -18.17
C TRP A 303 -0.45 -1.20 -17.84
N LEU A 304 -0.09 -1.69 -16.65
CA LEU A 304 -0.41 -3.04 -16.21
C LEU A 304 -1.92 -3.31 -16.14
N ILE A 305 -2.72 -2.33 -15.71
CA ILE A 305 -4.19 -2.46 -15.62
C ILE A 305 -4.83 -2.67 -17.00
N LYS A 306 -4.28 -2.08 -18.06
CA LYS A 306 -4.80 -2.27 -19.42
C LYS A 306 -4.56 -3.69 -19.94
N LYS A 307 -3.55 -4.38 -19.42
CA LYS A 307 -3.17 -5.75 -19.84
C LYS A 307 -3.78 -6.81 -18.92
N ASP A 308 -3.55 -6.70 -17.61
CA ASP A 308 -4.09 -7.60 -16.58
C ASP A 308 -4.52 -6.81 -15.33
N SER A 309 -5.81 -6.54 -15.24
CA SER A 309 -6.39 -5.78 -14.14
C SER A 309 -6.30 -6.51 -12.79
N GLU A 310 -6.41 -7.84 -12.76
CA GLU A 310 -6.46 -8.57 -11.49
C GLU A 310 -5.10 -8.66 -10.81
N ARG A 311 -4.04 -8.99 -11.56
CA ARG A 311 -2.67 -9.07 -11.03
C ARG A 311 -2.15 -7.68 -10.67
N ALA A 312 -2.45 -6.67 -11.50
CA ALA A 312 -2.08 -5.28 -11.23
C ALA A 312 -2.72 -4.76 -9.94
N LEU A 313 -4.00 -5.05 -9.71
CA LEU A 313 -4.67 -4.67 -8.47
C LEU A 313 -4.08 -5.41 -7.26
N LYS A 314 -3.83 -6.72 -7.35
CA LYS A 314 -3.19 -7.46 -6.24
C LYS A 314 -1.82 -6.90 -5.87
N LEU A 315 -0.98 -6.59 -6.86
CA LEU A 315 0.33 -5.97 -6.67
C LEU A 315 0.20 -4.59 -6.01
N LEU A 316 -0.73 -3.77 -6.48
CA LEU A 316 -1.01 -2.45 -5.94
C LEU A 316 -1.44 -2.56 -4.47
N LEU A 317 -2.46 -3.37 -4.18
CA LEU A 317 -3.04 -3.55 -2.85
C LEU A 317 -2.03 -4.05 -1.82
N SER A 318 -1.18 -5.01 -2.21
CA SER A 318 -0.09 -5.53 -1.35
C SER A 318 1.01 -4.52 -1.06
N THR A 319 1.21 -3.53 -1.96
CA THR A 319 2.28 -2.51 -1.82
C THR A 319 1.76 -1.18 -1.26
N MET A 320 0.43 -1.02 -1.09
CA MET A 320 -0.12 0.22 -0.54
C MET A 320 0.29 0.43 0.92
N SER A 321 0.92 1.58 1.19
CA SER A 321 1.19 2.06 2.54
C SER A 321 -0.10 2.28 3.34
N ALA A 322 -0.08 1.96 4.63
CA ALA A 322 -1.21 2.21 5.54
C ALA A 322 -1.41 3.69 5.92
N LYS A 323 -0.47 4.57 5.57
CA LYS A 323 -0.50 6.00 5.93
C LYS A 323 -0.53 6.91 4.69
N ARG A 324 -1.30 6.57 3.64
CA ARG A 324 -1.49 7.50 2.51
C ARG A 324 -2.48 8.59 2.87
N LYS A 325 -2.30 9.77 2.27
CA LYS A 325 -3.28 10.84 2.34
C LYS A 325 -4.45 10.51 1.42
N ALA A 326 -5.66 10.95 1.78
CA ALA A 326 -6.86 10.74 0.97
C ALA A 326 -6.73 11.36 -0.44
N GLU A 327 -5.99 12.46 -0.58
CA GLU A 327 -5.72 13.12 -1.86
C GLU A 327 -4.95 12.21 -2.84
N ASP A 328 -3.93 11.50 -2.36
CA ASP A 328 -3.14 10.56 -3.17
C ASP A 328 -3.99 9.37 -3.64
N ASP A 329 -4.89 8.90 -2.77
CA ASP A 329 -5.81 7.81 -3.08
C ASP A 329 -6.86 8.23 -4.12
N ARG A 330 -7.32 9.49 -4.08
CA ARG A 330 -8.21 10.07 -5.09
C ARG A 330 -7.53 10.17 -6.45
N ALA A 331 -6.30 10.71 -6.50
CA ALA A 331 -5.53 10.83 -7.73
C ALA A 331 -5.27 9.46 -8.37
N LEU A 332 -4.86 8.48 -7.55
CA LEU A 332 -4.65 7.10 -8.01
C LEU A 332 -5.95 6.48 -8.55
N LEU A 333 -7.05 6.67 -7.85
CA LEU A 333 -8.35 6.14 -8.27
C LEU A 333 -8.81 6.73 -9.61
N GLN A 334 -8.54 8.02 -9.84
CA GLN A 334 -8.84 8.66 -11.13
C GLN A 334 -8.00 8.05 -12.26
N GLN A 335 -6.69 7.92 -12.08
CA GLN A 335 -5.79 7.30 -13.07
C GLN A 335 -6.20 5.86 -13.42
N ILE A 336 -6.62 5.10 -12.41
CA ILE A 336 -7.03 3.70 -12.58
C ILE A 336 -8.39 3.61 -13.27
N ARG A 337 -9.34 4.50 -12.96
CA ARG A 337 -10.63 4.57 -13.66
C ARG A 337 -10.47 4.91 -15.13
N GLU A 338 -9.55 5.82 -15.46
CA GLU A 338 -9.23 6.17 -16.85
C GLU A 338 -8.65 4.97 -17.62
N ALA A 339 -7.88 4.11 -16.94
CA ALA A 339 -7.35 2.88 -17.54
C ALA A 339 -8.39 1.75 -17.63
N SER A 340 -9.17 1.53 -16.55
CA SER A 340 -10.24 0.52 -16.49
C SER A 340 -11.29 0.88 -15.41
N PRO A 341 -12.57 1.04 -15.79
CA PRO A 341 -13.62 1.41 -14.84
C PRO A 341 -13.91 0.30 -13.82
N ALA A 342 -13.80 -0.97 -14.23
CA ALA A 342 -14.01 -2.11 -13.35
C ALA A 342 -12.92 -2.21 -12.27
N ALA A 343 -11.66 -1.98 -12.65
CA ALA A 343 -10.54 -1.95 -11.71
C ALA A 343 -10.67 -0.79 -10.71
N GLY A 344 -11.14 0.37 -11.18
CA GLY A 344 -11.42 1.53 -10.33
C GLY A 344 -12.52 1.25 -9.29
N ALA A 345 -13.57 0.51 -9.66
CA ALA A 345 -14.62 0.11 -8.72
C ALA A 345 -14.08 -0.83 -7.62
N GLN A 346 -13.26 -1.82 -7.99
CA GLN A 346 -12.65 -2.74 -7.02
C GLN A 346 -11.68 -2.03 -6.06
N LEU A 347 -10.89 -1.08 -6.57
CA LEU A 347 -10.02 -0.26 -5.72
C LEU A 347 -10.85 0.60 -4.77
N LEU A 348 -11.93 1.24 -5.24
CA LEU A 348 -12.82 2.03 -4.39
C LEU A 348 -13.44 1.19 -3.27
N GLU A 349 -13.94 -0.02 -3.59
CA GLU A 349 -14.43 -0.96 -2.59
C GLU A 349 -13.35 -1.28 -1.54
N HIS A 350 -12.12 -1.54 -1.98
CA HIS A 350 -11.01 -1.83 -1.07
C HIS A 350 -10.64 -0.63 -0.17
N LEU A 351 -10.55 0.57 -0.75
CA LEU A 351 -10.20 1.81 -0.02
C LEU A 351 -11.25 2.15 1.05
N VAL A 352 -12.54 2.02 0.73
CA VAL A 352 -13.59 2.36 1.69
C VAL A 352 -13.82 1.25 2.71
N ILE A 353 -13.88 -0.01 2.28
CA ILE A 353 -14.36 -1.10 3.14
C ILE A 353 -13.22 -1.75 3.92
N GLN A 354 -12.09 -2.04 3.26
CA GLN A 354 -10.97 -2.74 3.90
C GLN A 354 -10.04 -1.77 4.63
N ARG A 355 -9.74 -0.62 4.02
CA ARG A 355 -8.90 0.43 4.64
C ARG A 355 -9.67 1.34 5.59
N ARG A 356 -11.01 1.33 5.57
CA ARG A 356 -11.87 2.20 6.39
C ARG A 356 -11.47 3.68 6.26
N SER A 357 -11.37 4.16 5.02
CA SER A 357 -11.12 5.58 4.78
C SER A 357 -12.20 6.43 5.46
N THR A 358 -11.85 7.65 5.87
CA THR A 358 -12.77 8.60 6.50
C THR A 358 -13.16 9.74 5.56
N ASP A 359 -12.86 9.60 4.27
CA ASP A 359 -13.10 10.64 3.26
C ASP A 359 -14.56 10.60 2.76
N PRO A 360 -15.35 11.67 3.00
CA PRO A 360 -16.75 11.73 2.57
C PRO A 360 -16.95 11.57 1.06
N GLU A 361 -15.99 12.03 0.25
CA GLU A 361 -16.11 11.96 -1.20
C GLU A 361 -15.99 10.52 -1.71
N LEU A 362 -15.05 9.74 -1.18
CA LEU A 362 -14.88 8.33 -1.54
C LEU A 362 -16.13 7.52 -1.14
N HIS A 363 -16.70 7.80 0.03
CA HIS A 363 -17.95 7.16 0.48
C HIS A 363 -19.13 7.54 -0.41
N SER A 364 -19.25 8.80 -0.80
CA SER A 364 -20.30 9.28 -1.70
C SER A 364 -20.18 8.68 -3.10
N GLN A 365 -18.96 8.58 -3.63
CA GLN A 365 -18.70 7.92 -4.91
C GLN A 365 -19.02 6.42 -4.87
N LEU A 366 -18.71 5.73 -3.76
CA LEU A 366 -19.05 4.32 -3.61
C LEU A 366 -20.56 4.10 -3.47
N ALA A 367 -21.24 4.98 -2.71
CA ALA A 367 -22.69 4.96 -2.60
C ALA A 367 -23.36 5.11 -3.98
N ALA A 368 -22.89 6.07 -4.78
CA ALA A 368 -23.37 6.31 -6.13
C ALA A 368 -23.10 5.09 -7.04
N ALA A 369 -21.89 4.53 -7.02
CA ALA A 369 -21.55 3.34 -7.80
C ALA A 369 -22.44 2.14 -7.44
N TYR A 370 -22.74 1.93 -6.15
CA TYR A 370 -23.66 0.89 -5.69
C TYR A 370 -25.09 1.13 -6.12
N ALA A 371 -25.58 2.37 -6.04
CA ALA A 371 -26.89 2.73 -6.56
C ALA A 371 -26.99 2.47 -8.07
N ASP A 372 -25.98 2.88 -8.85
CA ASP A 372 -25.96 2.72 -10.30
C ASP A 372 -25.87 1.23 -10.69
N GLN A 373 -25.05 0.42 -9.99
CA GLN A 373 -25.01 -1.04 -10.17
C GLN A 373 -26.36 -1.68 -9.84
N LEU A 374 -27.00 -1.26 -8.75
CA LEU A 374 -28.32 -1.79 -8.36
C LEU A 374 -29.39 -1.44 -9.40
N LEU A 375 -29.36 -0.22 -9.96
CA LEU A 375 -30.23 0.19 -11.05
C LEU A 375 -29.96 -0.61 -12.34
N SER A 376 -28.70 -0.92 -12.65
CA SER A 376 -28.36 -1.79 -13.79
C SER A 376 -28.90 -3.22 -13.60
N CYS A 377 -28.84 -3.78 -12.39
CA CYS A 377 -29.46 -5.08 -12.10
C CYS A 377 -30.98 -5.05 -12.23
N LEU A 378 -31.61 -3.89 -11.96
CA LEU A 378 -33.06 -3.72 -12.10
C LEU A 378 -33.50 -3.47 -13.55
N ALA A 379 -32.59 -3.11 -14.46
CA ALA A 379 -32.89 -3.02 -15.88
C ALA A 379 -33.23 -4.40 -16.48
N ASP A 380 -32.75 -5.48 -15.86
CA ASP A 380 -33.10 -6.84 -16.25
C ASP A 380 -34.51 -7.22 -15.74
N ASP A 381 -35.42 -7.41 -16.69
CA ASP A 381 -36.84 -7.72 -16.45
C ASP A 381 -37.07 -8.96 -15.57
N SER A 382 -36.20 -9.96 -15.66
CA SER A 382 -36.28 -11.19 -14.87
C SER A 382 -35.98 -10.93 -13.39
N ILE A 383 -34.97 -10.11 -13.10
CA ILE A 383 -34.55 -9.72 -11.75
C ILE A 383 -35.61 -8.83 -11.12
N LEU A 384 -36.13 -7.87 -11.89
CA LEU A 384 -37.21 -6.98 -11.46
C LEU A 384 -38.46 -7.78 -11.04
N LYS A 385 -38.88 -8.75 -11.87
CA LYS A 385 -40.02 -9.64 -11.55
C LYS A 385 -39.74 -10.50 -10.32
N LEU A 386 -38.54 -11.08 -10.20
CA LEU A 386 -38.15 -11.88 -9.04
C LEU A 386 -38.22 -11.07 -7.73
N TRP A 387 -37.61 -9.88 -7.70
CA TRP A 387 -37.57 -9.05 -6.51
C TRP A 387 -38.95 -8.52 -6.13
N ARG A 388 -39.79 -8.16 -7.12
CA ARG A 388 -41.19 -7.79 -6.88
C ARG A 388 -41.98 -8.97 -6.30
N ALA A 389 -41.81 -10.17 -6.84
CA ALA A 389 -42.48 -11.37 -6.32
C ALA A 389 -42.07 -11.69 -4.88
N LYS A 390 -40.78 -11.55 -4.56
CA LYS A 390 -40.26 -11.75 -3.19
C LYS A 390 -40.78 -10.71 -2.21
N ALA A 391 -40.83 -9.43 -2.62
CA ALA A 391 -41.43 -8.37 -1.81
C ALA A 391 -42.91 -8.64 -1.54
N ALA A 392 -43.69 -8.99 -2.58
CA ALA A 392 -45.11 -9.31 -2.45
C ALA A 392 -45.37 -10.56 -1.61
N SER A 393 -44.53 -11.59 -1.74
CA SER A 393 -44.59 -12.80 -0.92
C SER A 393 -44.30 -12.50 0.55
N TYR A 394 -43.34 -11.61 0.82
CA TYR A 394 -43.03 -11.19 2.18
C TYR A 394 -44.17 -10.38 2.80
N THR A 395 -44.74 -9.39 2.09
CA THR A 395 -45.83 -8.56 2.63
C THR A 395 -47.10 -9.37 2.91
N SER A 396 -47.33 -10.43 2.14
CA SER A 396 -48.51 -11.30 2.28
C SER A 396 -48.37 -12.35 3.37
N SER A 397 -47.14 -12.73 3.74
CA SER A 397 -46.86 -13.73 4.77
C SER A 397 -46.61 -13.08 6.13
N ARG A 398 -47.08 -13.71 7.22
CA ARG A 398 -46.69 -13.29 8.58
C ARG A 398 -45.30 -13.85 8.87
N ASN A 399 -44.27 -13.05 8.62
CA ASN A 399 -42.87 -13.42 8.88
C ASN A 399 -42.36 -12.75 10.16
N GLU A 400 -41.67 -13.52 11.01
CA GLU A 400 -41.01 -13.01 12.23
C GLU A 400 -39.54 -12.65 12.00
N THR A 401 -39.04 -12.81 10.77
CA THR A 401 -37.66 -12.49 10.41
C THR A 401 -37.60 -11.21 9.58
N PRO A 402 -36.64 -10.30 9.83
CA PRO A 402 -36.46 -9.09 9.03
C PRO A 402 -36.41 -9.35 7.52
N PHE A 403 -36.95 -8.43 6.72
CA PHE A 403 -37.02 -8.57 5.26
C PHE A 403 -35.66 -8.86 4.63
N ILE A 404 -34.59 -8.20 5.09
CA ILE A 404 -33.23 -8.41 4.58
C ILE A 404 -32.74 -9.85 4.79
N SER A 405 -33.08 -10.47 5.93
CA SER A 405 -32.72 -11.87 6.22
C SER A 405 -33.54 -12.82 5.36
N TYR A 406 -34.85 -12.59 5.22
CA TYR A 406 -35.72 -13.35 4.33
C TYR A 406 -35.25 -13.27 2.87
N PHE A 407 -34.88 -12.07 2.41
CA PHE A 407 -34.35 -11.87 1.07
C PHE A 407 -33.04 -12.65 0.90
N SER A 408 -32.14 -12.58 1.87
CA SER A 408 -30.87 -13.32 1.84
C SER A 408 -31.05 -14.84 1.82
N THR A 409 -32.08 -15.41 2.45
CA THR A 409 -32.28 -16.87 2.50
C THR A 409 -33.09 -17.41 1.33
N THR A 410 -34.05 -16.64 0.82
CA THR A 410 -35.02 -17.14 -0.17
C THR A 410 -34.66 -16.80 -1.62
N THR A 411 -33.65 -15.95 -1.84
CA THR A 411 -33.14 -15.65 -3.19
C THR A 411 -31.92 -16.53 -3.51
N PRO A 412 -31.86 -17.13 -4.72
CA PRO A 412 -30.68 -17.84 -5.19
C PRO A 412 -29.44 -16.96 -5.13
N ASP A 413 -28.28 -17.55 -4.86
CA ASP A 413 -27.03 -16.79 -4.88
C ASP A 413 -26.73 -16.32 -6.31
N SER A 414 -26.65 -15.00 -6.48
CA SER A 414 -26.43 -14.31 -7.76
C SER A 414 -25.66 -13.02 -7.51
N GLU A 415 -24.99 -12.50 -8.54
CA GLU A 415 -24.34 -11.19 -8.45
C GLU A 415 -25.33 -10.09 -8.06
N SER A 416 -26.53 -10.10 -8.64
CA SER A 416 -27.58 -9.13 -8.33
C SER A 416 -28.04 -9.16 -6.86
N LYS A 417 -28.14 -10.35 -6.26
CA LYS A 417 -28.41 -10.50 -4.82
C LYS A 417 -27.28 -9.89 -3.99
N ARG A 418 -26.03 -10.21 -4.34
CA ARG A 418 -24.85 -9.70 -3.64
C ARG A 418 -24.75 -8.18 -3.76
N THR A 419 -25.00 -7.61 -4.93
CA THR A 419 -25.07 -6.15 -5.14
C THR A 419 -26.10 -5.53 -4.22
N ARG A 420 -27.35 -6.04 -4.18
CA ARG A 420 -28.38 -5.52 -3.29
C ARG A 420 -27.98 -5.59 -1.81
N LEU A 421 -27.45 -6.73 -1.35
CA LEU A 421 -27.00 -6.87 0.04
C LEU A 421 -25.81 -5.95 0.37
N LYS A 422 -24.81 -5.83 -0.53
CA LYS A 422 -23.70 -4.87 -0.40
C LYS A 422 -24.22 -3.44 -0.25
N THR A 423 -25.17 -3.03 -1.10
CA THR A 423 -25.74 -1.68 -1.06
C THR A 423 -26.40 -1.41 0.29
N ILE A 424 -27.27 -2.29 0.78
CA ILE A 424 -27.97 -2.08 2.06
C ILE A 424 -27.00 -2.03 3.24
N LEU A 425 -26.05 -2.96 3.30
CA LEU A 425 -25.05 -3.00 4.38
C LEU A 425 -24.17 -1.74 4.37
N PHE A 426 -23.78 -1.26 3.18
CA PHE A 426 -23.00 -0.04 3.04
C PHE A 426 -23.80 1.21 3.43
N LEU A 427 -25.03 1.35 2.94
CA LEU A 427 -25.90 2.49 3.25
C LEU A 427 -26.24 2.57 4.75
N GLN A 428 -26.40 1.43 5.42
CA GLN A 428 -26.60 1.40 6.86
C GLN A 428 -25.32 1.72 7.64
N GLY A 429 -24.19 1.10 7.27
CA GLY A 429 -22.95 1.15 8.05
C GLY A 429 -22.15 2.45 7.87
N SER A 430 -22.23 3.09 6.70
CA SER A 430 -21.53 4.35 6.45
C SER A 430 -22.37 5.55 6.92
N THR A 431 -21.71 6.54 7.52
CA THR A 431 -22.32 7.85 7.86
C THR A 431 -21.71 9.01 7.06
N LEU A 432 -20.75 8.73 6.18
CA LEU A 432 -19.92 9.74 5.50
C LEU A 432 -20.35 10.00 4.04
N TYR A 433 -21.49 9.47 3.59
CA TYR A 433 -22.02 9.75 2.24
C TYR A 433 -23.20 10.72 2.32
N ASP A 434 -23.55 11.35 1.19
CA ASP A 434 -24.77 12.17 1.08
C ASP A 434 -26.01 11.30 0.84
N PRO A 435 -26.89 11.10 1.85
CA PRO A 435 -28.09 10.28 1.70
C PRO A 435 -29.16 10.92 0.80
N ALA A 436 -29.21 12.25 0.68
CA ALA A 436 -30.22 12.94 -0.12
C ALA A 436 -29.97 12.72 -1.62
N ALA A 437 -28.70 12.81 -2.05
CA ALA A 437 -28.32 12.52 -3.43
C ALA A 437 -28.66 11.08 -3.82
N ILE A 438 -28.35 10.09 -2.97
CA ILE A 438 -28.65 8.68 -3.26
C ILE A 438 -30.16 8.41 -3.26
N ARG A 439 -30.91 9.04 -2.35
CA ARG A 439 -32.37 8.97 -2.32
C ARG A 439 -32.97 9.39 -3.67
N SER A 440 -32.59 10.56 -4.18
CA SER A 440 -33.09 11.08 -5.46
C SER A 440 -32.80 10.14 -6.65
N ARG A 441 -31.65 9.45 -6.63
CA ARG A 441 -31.28 8.48 -7.67
C ARG A 441 -32.15 7.21 -7.65
N LEU A 442 -32.58 6.77 -6.46
CA LEU A 442 -33.35 5.53 -6.31
C LEU A 442 -34.87 5.74 -6.46
N ASP A 443 -35.34 6.99 -6.57
CA ASP A 443 -36.77 7.33 -6.67
C ASP A 443 -37.52 6.63 -7.80
N ALA A 444 -36.86 6.43 -8.95
CA ALA A 444 -37.44 5.76 -10.11
C ALA A 444 -37.93 4.33 -9.80
N HIS A 445 -37.30 3.64 -8.84
CA HIS A 445 -37.60 2.26 -8.45
C HIS A 445 -38.09 2.14 -7.00
N ALA A 446 -38.66 3.22 -6.45
CA ALA A 446 -39.08 3.30 -5.05
C ALA A 446 -40.03 2.16 -4.61
N LYS A 447 -40.86 1.66 -5.52
CA LYS A 447 -41.80 0.56 -5.22
C LYS A 447 -41.11 -0.78 -4.90
N ILE A 448 -39.89 -0.99 -5.39
CA ILE A 448 -39.14 -2.26 -5.25
C ILE A 448 -38.07 -2.14 -4.16
N LEU A 449 -37.48 -0.96 -4.01
CA LEU A 449 -36.35 -0.67 -3.13
C LEU A 449 -36.78 -0.08 -1.78
N LYS A 450 -37.91 -0.56 -1.25
CA LYS A 450 -38.52 -0.01 -0.02
C LYS A 450 -37.59 -0.07 1.19
N LEU A 451 -36.78 -1.13 1.33
CA LEU A 451 -35.87 -1.27 2.47
C LEU A 451 -34.71 -0.27 2.37
N GLU A 452 -34.12 -0.13 1.19
CA GLU A 452 -33.05 0.81 0.88
C GLU A 452 -33.51 2.25 1.15
N LEU A 453 -34.74 2.57 0.73
CA LEU A 453 -35.35 3.86 1.02
C LEU A 453 -35.60 4.07 2.52
N ALA A 454 -36.08 3.07 3.25
CA ALA A 454 -36.24 3.18 4.70
C ALA A 454 -34.92 3.46 5.43
N VAL A 455 -33.82 2.84 4.98
CA VAL A 455 -32.46 3.12 5.50
C VAL A 455 -32.07 4.58 5.23
N LEU A 456 -32.28 5.07 4.00
CA LEU A 456 -31.94 6.44 3.61
C LEU A 456 -32.79 7.50 4.33
N GLU A 457 -34.11 7.31 4.41
CA GLU A 457 -35.01 8.19 5.17
C GLU A 457 -34.63 8.23 6.65
N GLY A 458 -34.19 7.09 7.20
CA GLY A 458 -33.70 7.02 8.55
C GLY A 458 -32.41 7.83 8.76
N LYS A 459 -31.48 7.78 7.80
CA LYS A 459 -30.25 8.61 7.82
C LYS A 459 -30.53 10.09 7.61
N LEU A 460 -31.60 10.46 6.90
CA LEU A 460 -32.06 11.84 6.72
C LEU A 460 -32.79 12.41 7.95
N GLY A 461 -33.07 11.59 8.98
CA GLY A 461 -33.86 12.01 10.14
C GLY A 461 -35.37 12.01 9.90
N ASN A 462 -35.83 11.55 8.74
CA ASN A 462 -37.26 11.43 8.39
C ASN A 462 -37.86 10.15 9.01
N HIS A 463 -37.83 10.05 10.34
CA HIS A 463 -38.20 8.85 11.09
C HIS A 463 -39.63 8.37 10.80
N ARG A 464 -40.59 9.29 10.69
CA ARG A 464 -42.00 8.96 10.35
C ARG A 464 -42.12 8.31 8.97
N SER A 465 -41.39 8.82 7.97
CA SER A 465 -41.38 8.25 6.62
C SER A 465 -40.72 6.88 6.59
N ALA A 466 -39.57 6.72 7.27
CA ALA A 466 -38.88 5.43 7.38
C ALA A 466 -39.77 4.36 8.02
N LEU A 467 -40.42 4.69 9.15
CA LEU A 467 -41.33 3.79 9.85
C LEU A 467 -42.59 3.49 9.04
N SER A 468 -43.15 4.47 8.33
CA SER A 468 -44.26 4.26 7.40
C SER A 468 -43.91 3.25 6.32
N ILE A 469 -42.71 3.34 5.74
CA ILE A 469 -42.24 2.39 4.72
C ILE A 469 -42.10 0.98 5.30
N LEU A 470 -41.54 0.84 6.50
CA LEU A 470 -41.38 -0.46 7.15
C LEU A 470 -42.73 -1.10 7.53
N VAL A 471 -43.65 -0.32 8.08
CA VAL A 471 -44.94 -0.82 8.61
C VAL A 471 -45.98 -1.02 7.51
N HIS A 472 -46.30 0.01 6.73
CA HIS A 472 -47.40 -0.04 5.76
C HIS A 472 -46.97 -0.74 4.46
N ASP A 473 -45.72 -0.56 4.09
CA ASP A 473 -45.23 -0.84 2.74
C ASP A 473 -44.51 -2.19 2.64
N LEU A 474 -43.69 -2.53 3.65
CA LEU A 474 -42.97 -3.79 3.77
C LEU A 474 -43.62 -4.78 4.75
N ASN A 475 -44.53 -4.31 5.61
CA ASN A 475 -45.17 -5.12 6.63
C ASN A 475 -44.17 -5.74 7.63
N ASP A 476 -43.00 -5.12 7.83
CA ASP A 476 -41.88 -5.63 8.64
C ASP A 476 -41.87 -4.99 10.03
N SER A 477 -42.64 -5.59 10.95
CA SER A 477 -42.69 -5.13 12.34
C SER A 477 -41.36 -5.32 13.08
N THR A 478 -40.58 -6.34 12.71
CA THR A 478 -39.32 -6.65 13.39
C THR A 478 -38.24 -5.62 13.12
N SER A 479 -38.10 -5.19 11.86
CA SER A 479 -37.19 -4.11 11.50
C SER A 479 -37.67 -2.75 12.04
N ALA A 480 -38.98 -2.50 12.10
CA ALA A 480 -39.54 -1.27 12.67
C ALA A 480 -39.31 -1.15 14.19
N GLU A 481 -39.49 -2.25 14.93
CA GLU A 481 -39.15 -2.30 16.36
C GLU A 481 -37.64 -2.15 16.58
N ALA A 482 -36.83 -2.87 15.79
CA ALA A 482 -35.38 -2.75 15.85
C ALA A 482 -34.91 -1.30 15.59
N TYR A 483 -35.49 -0.63 14.59
CA TYR A 483 -35.23 0.77 14.27
C TYR A 483 -35.44 1.71 15.46
N CYS A 484 -36.51 1.51 16.23
CA CYS A 484 -36.78 2.29 17.44
C CYS A 484 -35.79 1.98 18.56
N THR A 485 -35.42 0.70 18.74
CA THR A 485 -34.45 0.30 19.78
C THR A 485 -33.01 0.75 19.47
N LEU A 486 -32.66 0.85 18.19
CA LEU A 486 -31.33 1.22 17.72
C LEU A 486 -31.22 2.70 17.31
N GLY A 487 -32.29 3.48 17.46
CA GLY A 487 -32.23 4.95 17.32
C GLY A 487 -32.06 5.41 15.88
N GLY A 488 -32.66 4.71 14.92
CA GLY A 488 -32.59 5.07 13.51
C GLY A 488 -31.88 4.06 12.61
N GLU A 489 -31.44 2.93 13.14
CA GLU A 489 -30.80 1.86 12.34
C GLU A 489 -31.79 0.76 11.97
N VAL A 490 -32.00 0.55 10.67
CA VAL A 490 -32.97 -0.44 10.16
C VAL A 490 -32.42 -1.87 10.25
N VAL A 491 -31.11 -2.04 10.01
CA VAL A 491 -30.47 -3.36 10.01
C VAL A 491 -29.68 -3.56 11.31
N PRO A 492 -30.11 -4.46 12.21
CA PRO A 492 -29.37 -4.75 13.43
C PRO A 492 -27.99 -5.36 13.16
N ALA A 493 -27.04 -5.08 14.04
CA ALA A 493 -25.69 -5.64 14.03
C ALA A 493 -25.65 -7.17 13.86
N LYS A 494 -26.50 -7.90 14.60
CA LYS A 494 -26.59 -9.37 14.53
C LYS A 494 -27.04 -9.86 13.15
N THR A 495 -28.02 -9.18 12.56
CA THR A 495 -28.55 -9.52 11.23
C THR A 495 -27.51 -9.23 10.15
N ALA A 496 -26.77 -8.13 10.26
CA ALA A 496 -25.66 -7.81 9.35
C ALA A 496 -24.57 -8.88 9.37
N GLN A 497 -24.15 -9.35 10.56
CA GLN A 497 -23.15 -10.42 10.71
C GLN A 497 -23.61 -11.75 10.09
N GLN A 498 -24.86 -12.16 10.33
CA GLN A 498 -25.42 -13.39 9.74
C GLN A 498 -25.45 -13.33 8.21
N ILE A 499 -25.74 -12.17 7.63
CA ILE A 499 -25.71 -11.97 6.17
C ILE A 499 -24.26 -12.01 5.66
N GLY A 500 -23.34 -11.39 6.38
CA GLY A 500 -21.91 -11.42 6.09
C GLY A 500 -21.35 -12.84 6.01
N GLU A 501 -21.72 -13.71 6.95
CA GLU A 501 -21.32 -15.13 6.99
C GLU A 501 -21.89 -15.93 5.83
N ARG A 502 -23.17 -15.76 5.54
CA ARG A 502 -23.87 -16.57 4.52
C ARG A 502 -23.53 -16.18 3.09
N SER A 503 -23.30 -14.89 2.84
CA SER A 503 -23.11 -14.36 1.49
C SER A 503 -21.64 -13.99 1.17
N ASN A 504 -20.69 -14.36 2.06
CA ASN A 504 -19.29 -13.96 1.99
C ASN A 504 -19.09 -12.42 1.92
N LEU A 505 -19.92 -11.67 2.66
CA LEU A 505 -19.91 -10.20 2.72
C LEU A 505 -19.38 -9.66 4.07
N GLN A 506 -18.45 -10.38 4.70
CA GLN A 506 -17.88 -10.01 6.00
C GLN A 506 -17.34 -8.58 6.08
N PRO A 507 -16.61 -8.06 5.06
CA PRO A 507 -16.09 -6.69 5.12
C PRO A 507 -17.21 -5.63 5.19
N TRP A 508 -18.35 -5.86 4.53
CA TRP A 508 -19.51 -4.97 4.57
C TRP A 508 -20.29 -5.08 5.88
N ALA A 509 -20.45 -6.30 6.41
CA ALA A 509 -21.08 -6.50 7.71
C ALA A 509 -20.29 -5.80 8.84
N ALA A 510 -18.96 -5.75 8.72
CA ALA A 510 -18.07 -5.09 9.67
C ALA A 510 -18.23 -3.56 9.73
N LEU A 511 -18.89 -2.94 8.74
CA LEU A 511 -19.23 -1.51 8.74
C LEU A 511 -20.40 -1.23 9.69
N VAL A 512 -21.39 -2.13 9.74
CA VAL A 512 -22.57 -2.00 10.61
C VAL A 512 -22.24 -2.48 12.03
N ALA A 513 -21.47 -3.55 12.16
CA ALA A 513 -21.09 -4.13 13.44
C ALA A 513 -19.60 -4.49 13.43
N PRO A 514 -18.73 -3.72 14.11
CA PRO A 514 -17.31 -4.04 14.19
C PRO A 514 -17.13 -5.48 14.68
N LEU A 515 -16.36 -6.30 13.93
CA LEU A 515 -15.95 -7.63 14.37
C LEU A 515 -15.20 -7.51 15.71
N ALA A 516 -15.63 -8.25 16.73
CA ALA A 516 -14.74 -8.56 17.84
C ALA A 516 -13.59 -9.39 17.26
N SER A 517 -12.36 -8.89 17.33
CA SER A 517 -11.19 -9.53 16.70
C SER A 517 -11.06 -11.00 17.12
N PRO A 518 -11.06 -11.95 16.18
CA PRO A 518 -10.66 -13.32 16.46
C PRO A 518 -9.12 -13.39 16.43
N GLY A 519 -8.48 -13.69 17.57
CA GLY A 519 -7.10 -14.18 17.60
C GLY A 519 -6.01 -13.23 18.11
N LYS A 520 -5.88 -13.10 19.44
CA LYS A 520 -4.58 -13.20 20.12
C LYS A 520 -4.73 -14.21 21.26
N GLN A 521 -4.69 -15.49 20.91
CA GLN A 521 -4.28 -16.52 21.87
C GLN A 521 -2.77 -16.70 21.69
N GLY A 522 -2.03 -16.03 22.56
CA GLY A 522 -0.58 -16.12 22.68
C GLY A 522 -0.21 -15.61 24.07
N GLN A 523 0.38 -16.49 24.85
CA GLN A 523 0.62 -16.41 26.30
C GLN A 523 1.14 -15.06 26.81
N GLY A 524 0.60 -14.62 27.94
CA GLY A 524 1.12 -13.51 28.74
C GLY A 524 0.10 -13.09 29.79
N GLN A 525 0.33 -13.47 31.05
CA GLN A 525 -0.43 -13.03 32.21
C GLN A 525 -0.46 -11.49 32.26
N ALA A 526 -1.66 -10.89 32.25
CA ALA A 526 -1.89 -9.57 32.81
C ALA A 526 -3.38 -9.39 33.16
N LYS A 527 -3.58 -8.85 34.36
CA LYS A 527 -4.85 -8.59 35.04
C LYS A 527 -5.77 -7.66 34.24
N GLY A 528 -7.08 -7.87 34.39
CA GLY A 528 -8.14 -6.93 34.01
C GLY A 528 -9.02 -7.44 32.88
N ALA A 529 -10.14 -8.07 33.22
CA ALA A 529 -11.20 -8.36 32.26
C ALA A 529 -11.69 -7.02 31.65
N PRO A 530 -11.62 -6.82 30.32
CA PRO A 530 -12.31 -5.69 29.71
C PRO A 530 -13.79 -6.06 29.61
N GLN A 531 -14.60 -5.35 30.39
CA GLN A 531 -16.06 -5.46 30.33
C GLN A 531 -16.56 -5.21 28.91
N LEU A 532 -17.56 -6.00 28.48
CA LEU A 532 -18.40 -5.70 27.32
C LEU A 532 -18.86 -4.23 27.43
N LYS A 533 -18.32 -3.35 26.59
CA LYS A 533 -18.99 -2.09 26.30
C LYS A 533 -20.30 -2.46 25.61
N LYS A 534 -21.41 -2.42 26.37
CA LYS A 534 -22.78 -2.42 25.84
C LYS A 534 -22.79 -1.51 24.62
N THR A 535 -23.33 -2.01 23.51
CA THR A 535 -23.87 -1.20 22.42
C THR A 535 -24.54 0.02 23.04
N LYS A 536 -24.11 1.23 22.63
CA LYS A 536 -24.65 2.51 23.11
C LYS A 536 -26.16 2.43 22.96
N THR A 537 -26.88 2.11 24.04
CA THR A 537 -28.33 2.17 24.06
C THR A 537 -28.64 3.64 23.87
N VAL A 538 -29.34 3.92 22.79
CA VAL A 538 -29.81 5.25 22.41
C VAL A 538 -30.46 5.91 23.61
N ASP A 539 -30.39 7.24 23.69
CA ASP A 539 -31.06 8.01 24.74
C ASP A 539 -32.50 7.52 24.88
N GLU A 540 -32.89 7.20 26.11
CA GLU A 540 -34.22 6.64 26.38
C GLU A 540 -35.33 7.60 25.94
N GLU A 541 -35.05 8.90 25.85
CA GLU A 541 -35.94 9.92 25.28
C GLU A 541 -36.15 9.74 23.77
N VAL A 542 -35.07 9.68 22.99
CA VAL A 542 -35.14 9.45 21.52
C VAL A 542 -35.84 8.13 21.21
N LYS A 543 -35.55 7.09 22.01
CA LYS A 543 -36.22 5.80 21.88
C LYS A 543 -37.73 5.91 22.17
N LYS A 544 -38.14 6.66 23.19
CA LYS A 544 -39.56 6.92 23.46
C LYS A 544 -40.23 7.67 22.30
N ASP A 545 -39.58 8.69 21.77
CA ASP A 545 -40.11 9.49 20.65
C ASP A 545 -40.27 8.64 19.39
N LEU A 546 -39.30 7.78 19.08
CA LEU A 546 -39.36 6.85 17.96
C LEU A 546 -40.45 5.78 18.16
N VAL A 547 -40.58 5.21 19.37
CA VAL A 547 -41.65 4.25 19.68
C VAL A 547 -43.02 4.93 19.61
N MET A 548 -43.13 6.20 20.01
CA MET A 548 -44.36 6.98 19.89
C MET A 548 -44.70 7.26 18.42
N THR A 549 -43.71 7.64 17.62
CA THR A 549 -43.87 7.81 16.16
C THR A 549 -44.28 6.49 15.49
N LEU A 550 -43.68 5.37 15.90
CA LEU A 550 -44.06 4.04 15.45
C LEU A 550 -45.50 3.70 15.81
N LEU A 551 -45.92 4.03 17.04
CA LEU A 551 -47.29 3.84 17.49
C LEU A 551 -48.25 4.66 16.62
N GLU A 552 -47.96 5.95 16.37
CA GLU A 552 -48.78 6.80 15.51
C GLU A 552 -48.89 6.24 14.08
N VAL A 553 -47.80 5.71 13.53
CA VAL A 553 -47.79 5.06 12.21
C VAL A 553 -48.62 3.77 12.21
N TYR A 554 -48.57 2.97 13.28
CA TYR A 554 -49.43 1.79 13.41
C TYR A 554 -50.91 2.17 13.53
N MET A 555 -51.24 3.22 14.30
CA MET A 555 -52.60 3.71 14.47
C MET A 555 -53.21 4.23 13.16
N SER A 556 -52.41 4.81 12.26
CA SER A 556 -52.90 5.27 10.95
C SER A 556 -53.23 4.13 9.97
N GLY A 557 -52.87 2.88 10.29
CA GLY A 557 -53.11 1.69 9.47
C GLY A 557 -54.48 1.02 9.65
N GLY A 558 -55.32 1.55 10.54
CA GLY A 558 -56.68 1.03 10.79
C GLY A 558 -56.69 -0.36 11.45
N GLU A 559 -57.68 -1.19 11.12
CA GLU A 559 -57.90 -2.50 11.77
C GLU A 559 -56.83 -3.54 11.42
N ALA A 560 -56.19 -3.44 10.25
CA ALA A 560 -55.17 -4.38 9.78
C ALA A 560 -53.90 -4.38 10.64
N THR A 561 -53.59 -3.26 11.29
CA THR A 561 -52.43 -3.11 12.19
C THR A 561 -52.78 -3.35 13.66
N ALA A 562 -54.06 -3.42 14.03
CA ALA A 562 -54.52 -3.45 15.42
C ALA A 562 -53.90 -4.58 16.27
N ASP A 563 -53.82 -5.80 15.74
CA ASP A 563 -53.19 -6.94 16.42
C ASP A 563 -51.70 -6.71 16.73
N ARG A 564 -50.99 -6.01 15.83
CA ARG A 564 -49.56 -5.73 15.99
C ARG A 564 -49.32 -4.58 16.92
N THR A 565 -50.15 -3.54 16.84
CA THR A 565 -50.17 -2.44 17.79
C THR A 565 -50.40 -2.98 19.20
N ALA A 566 -51.30 -3.94 19.38
CA ALA A 566 -51.51 -4.61 20.67
C ALA A 566 -50.26 -5.33 21.18
N LYS A 567 -49.55 -6.06 20.31
CA LYS A 567 -48.29 -6.73 20.66
C LYS A 567 -47.20 -5.72 21.05
N LEU A 568 -47.06 -4.64 20.28
CA LEU A 568 -46.11 -3.56 20.56
C LEU A 568 -46.44 -2.86 21.89
N LEU A 569 -47.70 -2.51 22.13
CA LEU A 569 -48.15 -1.91 23.38
C LEU A 569 -47.84 -2.81 24.58
N ASN A 570 -48.04 -4.12 24.43
CA ASN A 570 -47.74 -5.08 25.48
C ASN A 570 -46.22 -5.26 25.72
N SER A 571 -45.39 -5.21 24.67
CA SER A 571 -43.94 -5.37 24.78
C SER A 571 -43.23 -4.10 25.26
N GLN A 572 -43.67 -2.93 24.80
CA GLN A 572 -43.10 -1.61 25.10
C GLN A 572 -43.86 -0.87 26.21
N ALA A 573 -44.70 -1.56 26.98
CA ALA A 573 -45.53 -0.95 28.03
C ALA A 573 -44.73 -0.15 29.07
N MET A 574 -43.43 -0.45 29.22
CA MET A 574 -42.58 0.28 30.15
C MET A 574 -42.19 1.68 29.66
N ASN A 575 -42.11 1.86 28.35
CA ASN A 575 -41.57 3.06 27.70
C ASN A 575 -42.67 4.05 27.29
N LEU A 576 -43.94 3.65 27.36
CA LEU A 576 -45.08 4.46 26.95
C LEU A 576 -45.83 5.02 28.18
N ASP A 577 -46.26 6.28 28.08
CA ASP A 577 -47.22 6.85 29.02
C ASP A 577 -48.65 6.44 28.63
N VAL A 578 -49.44 6.08 29.64
CA VAL A 578 -50.80 5.56 29.50
C VAL A 578 -51.74 6.63 28.96
N LEU A 579 -51.59 7.86 29.42
CA LEU A 579 -52.48 8.96 29.05
C LEU A 579 -52.30 9.37 27.59
N ASP A 580 -51.05 9.49 27.13
CA ASP A 580 -50.72 9.82 25.75
C ASP A 580 -51.20 8.75 24.77
N VAL A 581 -51.04 7.47 25.14
CA VAL A 581 -51.52 6.35 24.32
C VAL A 581 -53.05 6.35 24.21
N ILE A 582 -53.77 6.56 25.31
CA ILE A 582 -55.25 6.59 25.32
C ILE A 582 -55.77 7.72 24.43
N GLY A 583 -55.15 8.90 24.47
CA GLY A 583 -55.56 10.04 23.65
C GLY A 583 -55.37 9.83 22.14
N LYS A 584 -54.54 8.87 21.72
CA LYS A 584 -54.17 8.61 20.32
C LYS A 584 -54.84 7.36 19.73
N ILE A 585 -55.60 6.60 20.53
CA ILE A 585 -56.29 5.39 20.09
C ILE A 585 -57.48 5.77 19.19
N PRO A 586 -57.59 5.17 17.98
CA PRO A 586 -58.76 5.38 17.13
C PRO A 586 -60.05 4.84 17.77
N PRO A 587 -61.19 5.55 17.64
CA PRO A 587 -62.45 5.15 18.25
C PRO A 587 -63.02 3.84 17.68
N GLU A 588 -62.61 3.44 16.48
CA GLU A 588 -63.01 2.19 15.83
C GLU A 588 -62.44 0.90 16.47
N TRP A 589 -61.49 1.00 17.41
CA TRP A 589 -60.83 -0.19 17.96
C TRP A 589 -61.58 -0.81 19.15
N SER A 590 -61.66 -2.14 19.15
CA SER A 590 -62.26 -2.86 20.28
C SER A 590 -61.36 -2.80 21.52
N LEU A 591 -61.94 -2.44 22.68
CA LEU A 591 -61.27 -2.41 23.99
C LEU A 591 -60.60 -3.74 24.37
N ARG A 592 -61.04 -4.87 23.79
CA ARG A 592 -60.46 -6.20 24.04
C ARG A 592 -58.99 -6.27 23.65
N ILE A 593 -58.63 -5.64 22.54
CA ILE A 593 -57.27 -5.63 21.97
C ILE A 593 -56.28 -4.92 22.92
N LEU A 594 -56.76 -3.92 23.66
CA LEU A 594 -55.95 -3.06 24.53
C LEU A 594 -56.00 -3.46 26.02
N SER A 595 -56.90 -4.38 26.38
CA SER A 595 -57.18 -4.75 27.77
C SER A 595 -55.95 -5.19 28.56
N THR A 596 -55.04 -5.95 27.93
CA THR A 596 -53.82 -6.45 28.56
C THR A 596 -52.83 -5.32 28.86
N PHE A 597 -52.67 -4.39 27.92
CA PHE A 597 -51.81 -3.22 28.08
C PHE A 597 -52.36 -2.32 29.18
N ILE A 598 -53.64 -1.94 29.10
CA ILE A 598 -54.28 -1.04 30.07
C ILE A 598 -54.22 -1.63 31.49
N THR A 599 -54.53 -2.93 31.64
CA THR A 599 -54.47 -3.60 32.95
C THR A 599 -53.05 -3.60 33.52
N ARG A 600 -52.04 -3.91 32.70
CA ARG A 600 -50.64 -3.95 33.14
C ARG A 600 -50.13 -2.56 33.49
N SER A 601 -50.47 -1.57 32.67
CA SER A 601 -50.05 -0.18 32.87
C SER A 601 -50.68 0.44 34.11
N PHE A 602 -52.00 0.28 34.33
CA PHE A 602 -52.64 0.77 35.55
C PHE A 602 -52.14 0.06 36.81
N ARG A 603 -51.92 -1.26 36.77
CA ARG A 603 -51.33 -1.98 37.90
C ARG A 603 -49.94 -1.46 38.25
N ARG A 604 -49.12 -1.14 37.24
CA ARG A 604 -47.80 -0.53 37.45
C ARG A 604 -47.92 0.84 38.09
N THR A 605 -48.77 1.73 37.57
CA THR A 605 -48.96 3.07 38.14
C THR A 605 -49.46 3.01 39.58
N LEU A 606 -50.40 2.10 39.88
CA LEU A 606 -50.87 1.86 41.25
C LEU A 606 -49.77 1.30 42.16
N HIS A 607 -48.95 0.37 41.66
CA HIS A 607 -47.83 -0.18 42.41
C HIS A 607 -46.80 0.89 42.76
N GLY A 608 -46.38 1.70 41.78
CA GLY A 608 -45.47 2.82 42.01
C GLY A 608 -46.03 3.85 42.99
N ARG A 609 -47.35 4.10 42.96
CA ARG A 609 -48.02 4.95 43.95
C ARG A 609 -47.93 4.37 45.36
N HIS A 610 -48.21 3.08 45.53
CA HIS A 610 -48.15 2.42 46.84
C HIS A 610 -46.72 2.30 47.37
N GLU A 611 -45.76 1.99 46.51
CA GLU A 611 -44.34 1.99 46.84
C GLU A 611 -43.89 3.39 47.30
N GLY A 612 -44.27 4.44 46.57
CA GLY A 612 -44.01 5.82 46.96
C GLY A 612 -44.66 6.20 48.30
N GLN A 613 -45.87 5.70 48.60
CA GLN A 613 -46.50 5.89 49.91
C GLN A 613 -45.75 5.21 51.04
N ILE A 614 -45.25 3.99 50.81
CA ILE A 614 -44.44 3.25 51.78
C ILE A 614 -43.11 3.96 52.02
N VAL A 615 -42.40 4.33 50.95
CA VAL A 615 -41.13 5.08 51.04
C VAL A 615 -41.35 6.41 51.75
N LYS A 616 -42.43 7.14 51.45
CA LYS A 616 -42.80 8.37 52.16
C LYS A 616 -43.01 8.11 53.66
N ALA A 617 -43.75 7.07 54.03
CA ALA A 617 -44.02 6.73 55.42
C ALA A 617 -42.74 6.30 56.18
N ILE A 618 -41.87 5.51 55.55
CA ILE A 618 -40.57 5.12 56.11
C ILE A 618 -39.68 6.35 56.29
N SER A 619 -39.60 7.21 55.28
CA SER A 619 -38.82 8.45 55.34
C SER A 619 -39.35 9.38 56.43
N GLN A 620 -40.68 9.49 56.59
CA GLN A 620 -41.29 10.22 57.69
C GLN A 620 -40.92 9.63 59.05
N GLY A 621 -40.92 8.30 59.20
CA GLY A 621 -40.51 7.63 60.43
C GLY A 621 -39.01 7.79 60.75
N GLN A 622 -38.14 7.68 59.74
CA GLN A 622 -36.71 7.96 59.88
C GLN A 622 -36.48 9.41 60.29
N ASN A 623 -37.17 10.35 59.65
CA ASN A 623 -37.07 11.77 59.99
C ASN A 623 -37.57 12.04 61.42
N LEU A 624 -38.60 11.32 61.88
CA LEU A 624 -39.08 11.38 63.25
C LEU A 624 -38.04 10.84 64.25
N ALA A 625 -37.43 9.69 63.97
CA ALA A 625 -36.40 9.10 64.82
C ALA A 625 -35.15 9.99 64.89
N VAL A 626 -34.69 10.53 63.76
CA VAL A 626 -33.61 11.52 63.72
C VAL A 626 -33.98 12.76 64.52
N ARG A 627 -35.22 13.25 64.39
CA ARG A 627 -35.71 14.38 65.19
C ARG A 627 -35.74 14.07 66.68
N GLU A 628 -36.10 12.87 67.10
CA GLU A 628 -36.11 12.46 68.51
C GLU A 628 -34.69 12.33 69.08
N HIS A 629 -33.77 11.72 68.34
CA HIS A 629 -32.35 11.66 68.71
C HIS A 629 -31.72 13.06 68.78
N ALA A 630 -32.00 13.91 67.79
CA ALA A 630 -31.55 15.28 67.78
C ALA A 630 -32.20 16.12 68.90
N TRP A 631 -33.45 15.83 69.28
CA TRP A 631 -34.13 16.53 70.37
C TRP A 631 -33.44 16.34 71.72
N LEU A 632 -32.92 15.15 72.02
CA LEU A 632 -32.14 14.92 73.25
C LEU A 632 -30.89 15.80 73.30
N ILE A 633 -30.14 15.86 72.20
CA ILE A 633 -28.94 16.69 72.08
C ILE A 633 -29.30 18.18 72.18
N LEU A 634 -30.31 18.62 71.43
CA LEU A 634 -30.82 20.00 71.47
C LEU A 634 -31.37 20.39 72.85
N ARG A 635 -31.90 19.43 73.62
CA ARG A 635 -32.37 19.64 74.98
C ARG A 635 -31.21 19.75 75.98
N GLU A 636 -30.17 18.94 75.82
CA GLU A 636 -28.96 18.99 76.68
C GLU A 636 -28.19 20.31 76.50
N GLU A 637 -28.12 20.82 75.26
CA GLU A 637 -27.52 22.14 74.99
C GLU A 637 -28.38 23.31 75.51
N GLY A 638 -29.65 23.04 75.84
CA GLY A 638 -30.61 24.02 76.31
C GLY A 638 -31.13 24.91 75.17
N ALA A 639 -32.35 25.40 75.33
CA ALA A 639 -32.86 26.47 74.47
C ALA A 639 -32.46 27.82 75.07
N VAL A 640 -31.86 28.71 74.28
CA VAL A 640 -31.93 30.14 74.59
C VAL A 640 -33.36 30.56 74.30
N VAL A 641 -34.18 30.63 75.35
CA VAL A 641 -35.48 31.29 75.28
C VAL A 641 -35.17 32.78 75.27
N GLU A 642 -35.11 33.38 74.08
CA GLU A 642 -35.31 34.81 73.96
C GLU A 642 -36.78 35.06 74.32
N GLU A 643 -37.02 35.46 75.57
CA GLU A 643 -38.28 36.12 75.91
C GLU A 643 -38.38 37.36 74.99
N PRO A 644 -39.54 37.61 74.34
CA PRO A 644 -39.69 38.79 73.53
C PRO A 644 -39.33 39.98 74.42
N ALA A 645 -38.32 40.75 74.01
CA ALA A 645 -37.91 41.94 74.73
C ALA A 645 -39.18 42.74 75.04
N SER A 646 -39.39 43.00 76.32
CA SER A 646 -40.35 44.01 76.76
C SER A 646 -39.87 45.33 76.16
N ASP A 647 -40.39 45.64 74.97
CA ASP A 647 -40.29 46.97 74.38
C ASP A 647 -41.16 47.88 75.24
N ASP A 648 -40.64 48.30 76.38
CA ASP A 648 -41.13 49.49 77.06
C ASP A 648 -39.99 50.42 77.48
N GLU A 649 -40.12 51.63 76.96
CA GLU A 649 -39.56 52.93 77.35
C GLU A 649 -38.38 53.46 76.51
N GLY A 650 -38.58 54.42 75.59
CA GLY A 650 -39.81 55.11 75.21
C GLY A 650 -39.54 56.29 74.27
N GLN A 651 -40.57 56.71 73.52
CA GLN A 651 -41.11 58.08 73.55
C GLN A 651 -42.36 58.22 72.67
N GLU A 652 -43.43 58.66 73.35
CA GLU A 652 -44.55 59.49 72.90
C GLU A 652 -45.79 58.84 72.24
N GLU A 653 -46.81 58.72 73.10
CA GLU A 653 -48.23 59.09 72.91
C GLU A 653 -49.14 58.24 72.01
N GLY A 654 -50.07 57.52 72.67
CA GLY A 654 -51.33 57.07 72.07
C GLY A 654 -51.99 55.93 72.85
N GLU A 655 -52.92 56.28 73.75
CA GLU A 655 -53.92 55.40 74.38
C GLU A 655 -54.51 54.39 73.35
N VAL A 656 -54.81 53.13 73.69
CA VAL A 656 -56.08 52.69 74.29
C VAL A 656 -56.00 51.20 74.72
N GLU A 657 -56.22 50.98 76.00
CA GLU A 657 -57.02 49.94 76.68
C GLU A 657 -57.42 48.59 76.02
N VAL A 658 -57.15 47.51 76.78
CA VAL A 658 -58.09 46.44 77.24
C VAL A 658 -58.37 45.23 76.32
N GLU A 659 -57.97 44.00 76.73
CA GLU A 659 -58.82 43.03 77.47
C GLU A 659 -58.29 41.57 77.42
N GLU A 660 -58.40 40.88 78.55
CA GLU A 660 -58.13 39.45 78.76
C GLU A 660 -59.04 38.53 77.92
N LYS A 661 -58.51 37.48 77.28
CA LYS A 661 -59.25 36.21 77.05
C LYS A 661 -58.37 34.95 77.12
N LYS A 662 -58.42 34.34 78.30
CA LYS A 662 -58.59 32.91 78.65
C LYS A 662 -58.69 31.88 77.49
N LEU A 663 -58.30 30.64 77.87
CA LEU A 663 -58.63 29.31 77.32
C LEU A 663 -57.48 28.73 76.48
N GLY A 664 -56.93 27.56 76.78
CA GLY A 664 -57.58 26.37 77.35
C GLY A 664 -57.40 25.26 76.33
N LEU A 665 -56.60 24.24 76.69
CA LEU A 665 -56.35 23.06 75.86
C LEU A 665 -57.66 22.39 75.43
N GLU A 666 -57.77 22.00 74.16
CA GLU A 666 -58.30 20.68 73.78
C GLU A 666 -58.01 20.34 72.31
N LEU A 667 -57.87 19.04 72.08
CA LEU A 667 -57.33 18.40 70.88
C LEU A 667 -58.33 18.34 69.71
N GLY A 668 -57.81 18.65 68.52
CA GLY A 668 -58.07 17.91 67.28
C GLY A 668 -59.22 18.36 66.38
N GLU A 669 -58.90 19.00 65.25
CA GLU A 669 -59.40 18.59 63.94
C GLU A 669 -58.62 19.26 62.79
N ARG A 670 -58.64 18.59 61.63
CA ARG A 670 -57.86 18.87 60.42
C ARG A 670 -58.13 20.25 59.81
N VAL A 671 -57.06 20.94 59.39
CA VAL A 671 -57.11 21.89 58.26
C VAL A 671 -55.92 21.61 57.33
N GLU A 672 -56.26 21.42 56.05
CA GLU A 672 -55.35 21.27 54.93
C GLU A 672 -54.56 22.57 54.69
N GLY A 673 -53.24 22.47 54.48
CA GLY A 673 -52.42 23.61 54.10
C GLY A 673 -51.01 23.18 53.73
N GLN A 674 -50.77 23.07 52.41
CA GLN A 674 -49.51 23.13 51.65
C GLN A 674 -48.24 22.45 52.22
N PRO A 675 -47.55 21.57 51.46
CA PRO A 675 -46.22 21.11 51.85
C PRO A 675 -45.26 22.31 51.78
N ALA A 676 -44.77 22.77 52.93
CA ALA A 676 -43.72 23.77 53.01
C ALA A 676 -42.54 23.34 52.12
N SER A 677 -42.16 24.22 51.20
CA SER A 677 -41.06 24.01 50.28
C SER A 677 -39.77 23.79 51.05
N PHE A 678 -39.04 22.74 50.67
CA PHE A 678 -37.72 22.39 51.18
C PHE A 678 -36.68 23.39 50.65
N ASN A 679 -36.77 24.66 51.05
CA ASN A 679 -35.87 25.71 50.58
C ASN A 679 -35.74 26.90 51.54
N GLU A 680 -35.72 26.66 52.85
CA GLU A 680 -35.17 27.63 53.80
C GLU A 680 -33.89 27.09 54.41
N LYS A 681 -32.77 27.57 53.85
CA LYS A 681 -31.45 27.50 54.43
C LYS A 681 -31.47 28.28 55.74
N LEU A 682 -31.44 27.61 56.88
CA LEU A 682 -30.87 28.22 58.09
C LEU A 682 -29.36 28.34 57.88
N GLY A 683 -28.91 29.56 57.66
CA GLY A 683 -27.49 29.91 57.61
C GLY A 683 -26.91 29.99 59.01
N LEU A 684 -25.98 29.09 59.32
CA LEU A 684 -25.04 29.27 60.42
C LEU A 684 -23.83 30.04 59.87
N GLN A 685 -23.70 31.31 60.28
CA GLN A 685 -22.52 32.14 60.01
C GLN A 685 -21.33 31.64 60.84
N LEU A 686 -20.27 31.23 60.16
CA LEU A 686 -18.91 31.17 60.71
C LEU A 686 -18.07 32.22 59.97
N SER A 687 -17.45 33.09 60.75
CA SER A 687 -16.69 34.27 60.31
C SER A 687 -15.39 33.91 59.59
N GLU A 688 -15.18 34.49 58.40
CA GLU A 688 -13.89 34.54 57.71
C GLU A 688 -13.03 35.70 58.23
N ASN A 689 -11.72 35.46 58.40
CA ASN A 689 -10.64 36.35 57.94
C ASN A 689 -9.26 35.73 58.25
N GLY A 690 -8.38 35.65 57.24
CA GLY A 690 -6.93 35.59 57.43
C GLY A 690 -6.12 34.60 56.58
N GLU A 691 -6.00 34.91 55.29
CA GLU A 691 -4.81 34.84 54.39
C GLU A 691 -3.79 33.66 54.43
N ASP A 692 -3.70 33.00 53.27
CA ASP A 692 -2.53 32.56 52.48
C ASP A 692 -1.38 31.74 53.10
N ALA A 693 -1.33 30.44 52.76
CA ALA A 693 -0.12 29.78 52.27
C ALA A 693 -0.42 28.42 51.58
N GLU A 694 0.32 28.15 50.52
CA GLU A 694 0.28 27.02 49.58
C GLU A 694 0.38 25.63 50.24
N GLU A 695 -0.31 24.61 49.70
CA GLU A 695 0.23 23.23 49.70
C GLU A 695 -0.45 22.26 48.70
N SER A 696 0.44 21.61 47.95
CA SER A 696 0.39 20.30 47.29
C SER A 696 -0.86 19.41 47.38
N VAL A 697 -1.35 19.00 46.20
CA VAL A 697 -2.23 17.83 46.03
C VAL A 697 -1.39 16.55 46.04
N VAL A 698 -1.66 15.65 46.99
CA VAL A 698 -1.14 14.27 47.02
C VAL A 698 -2.30 13.30 46.82
N ASP A 699 -2.25 12.53 45.73
CA ASP A 699 -3.17 11.44 45.43
C ASP A 699 -2.91 10.22 46.33
N ILE A 700 -3.95 9.75 47.05
CA ILE A 700 -3.91 8.52 47.84
C ILE A 700 -4.51 7.38 47.00
N SER A 701 -3.65 6.40 46.67
CA SER A 701 -4.02 5.14 46.04
C SER A 701 -4.29 4.06 47.10
N VAL A 702 -5.46 3.41 47.02
CA VAL A 702 -5.86 2.32 47.92
C VAL A 702 -5.40 1.00 47.31
N SER A 703 -4.45 0.32 47.96
CA SER A 703 -4.05 -1.07 47.66
C SER A 703 -4.68 -2.04 48.66
N PRO A 704 -5.16 -3.23 48.24
CA PRO A 704 -5.81 -4.19 49.13
C PRO A 704 -4.79 -5.00 49.95
N GLN A 705 -5.03 -5.08 51.27
CA GLN A 705 -4.22 -5.81 52.24
C GLN A 705 -4.36 -7.33 52.10
N SER A 706 -3.21 -8.02 52.18
CA SER A 706 -3.06 -9.47 52.24
C SER A 706 -3.22 -9.99 53.68
N HIS A 707 -4.04 -11.02 53.86
CA HIS A 707 -4.15 -11.78 55.12
C HIS A 707 -2.87 -12.58 55.45
N PRO A 708 -2.43 -12.63 56.71
CA PRO A 708 -1.44 -13.60 57.17
C PRO A 708 -2.10 -14.85 57.78
N THR A 709 -1.70 -16.01 57.30
CA THR A 709 -2.01 -17.34 57.86
C THR A 709 -1.12 -17.63 59.07
N VAL A 710 -1.73 -17.96 60.20
CA VAL A 710 -1.07 -18.46 61.42
C VAL A 710 -0.95 -19.99 61.31
N GLY A 711 0.27 -20.52 61.33
CA GLY A 711 0.54 -21.94 61.50
C GLY A 711 0.83 -22.26 62.96
N TYR A 712 0.11 -23.24 63.51
CA TYR A 712 0.42 -23.88 64.79
C TYR A 712 1.15 -25.19 64.52
N ASP A 713 2.26 -25.38 65.21
CA ASP A 713 3.07 -26.60 65.24
C ASP A 713 2.99 -27.14 66.69
N VAL A 714 2.49 -28.37 66.86
CA VAL A 714 2.60 -29.13 68.11
C VAL A 714 2.90 -30.58 67.72
N GLY A 715 4.04 -31.06 68.22
CA GLY A 715 4.54 -32.40 67.97
C GLY A 715 3.83 -33.53 68.71
N THR A 716 4.31 -34.72 68.37
CA THR A 716 3.95 -36.10 68.74
C THR A 716 2.69 -36.68 68.12
#